data_AF-A0A1Z5JUW2-F1
#
_entry.id   AF-A0A1Z5JUW2-F1
#
_cell.length_a   1.000
_cell.length_b   1.000
_cell.length_c   1.000
_cell.angle_alpha   90.00
_cell.angle_beta   90.00
_cell.angle_gamma   90.00
#
_symmetry.space_group_name_H-M   'P 1'
#
loop_
_entity.id
_entity.type
_entity.pdbx_description
1 polymer ?
#
loop_
_entity_poly.entity_id
_entity_poly.type
_entity_poly.pdbx_seq_one_letter_code
_entity_poly.pdbx_strand_id
1 'polypeptide(L)'
;MNGSYLAFPGEEGTSAESDLYHHATRNNNQAQHSFLGESSQLQVQQPTLYAAAAYNPQYTTFTQDHHSLYMPAHLPDTLNHPPSLHNTTTTYSSLPHNNALKDYPAYHLAQFAAADSYHNNTLQPPNNLLSYHETDAPDPLLFMTSLLSSSTTAIDKSSSEEFVMPPWLNELTIPCSALSLTPLTGKEVVQRVQWCMNDVLTRYIPCVDFLVECQQSLRKGLAVATRRIRRQEALTPVQFCTTFVEPLPGQFYAKSSTTMEQGALQEAVRELQTLVNDARNCIRQGSEAVKNTFLGGMKDGESWGLRKWLSRHGNALRICTDLECLLAACKQLDRACTKTQQLARLLRPMAQRTLEQLKREIPASYQEVSAAHPYLPFFHRLEAALRNMSQFDPEEEAVICIDDDSDDDDEIEVYNAPPPPRKRKQQEVVMDVSSPKLPPMKEAKMDPQTIAVQNNDESSSGESEDDSVVEIVDVKPSTMQRHVPVSRSPSDSTHNWPVPIDEPYAKSTAEALANSIEQLAVALEEEELVVPRVLEREPFWNPSRFASALRLFALILRQPEAIHFVDNVNEDALVDSGHRLFSHVVKHPLCFRDIQAALIQNDSQSESSVPRTNNGKLLSPSQWNMWKGSELLQAIDLIFLNSLAYGQALGEGKSQHRSKVNKLRKTLWNGIHAILQAECDAAARRLHTPTRRSEDSGFVVYKIQER
;
A
#
# COMPACT_ATOMS: atom_id res chain seq x y z
N MET A 1 66.50 42.82 18.35
CA MET A 1 66.20 41.87 17.26
C MET A 1 64.69 41.90 17.06
N ASN A 2 64.23 42.20 15.83
CA ASN A 2 62.89 42.12 15.22
C ASN A 2 61.67 42.07 16.18
N GLY A 3 60.69 42.99 16.24
CA GLY A 3 60.15 43.93 15.23
C GLY A 3 59.18 43.22 14.26
N SER A 4 57.97 43.69 13.90
CA SER A 4 57.13 44.88 14.22
C SER A 4 55.67 44.54 13.84
N TYR A 5 54.62 44.88 14.59
CA TYR A 5 53.76 46.09 14.49
C TYR A 5 52.98 46.36 13.15
N LEU A 6 51.64 46.21 13.24
CA LEU A 6 50.50 46.97 12.64
C LEU A 6 50.25 47.20 11.12
N ALA A 7 48.96 46.98 10.77
CA ALA A 7 48.01 47.83 9.99
C ALA A 7 47.83 47.73 8.44
N PHE A 8 46.57 48.00 8.04
CA PHE A 8 45.95 48.21 6.70
C PHE A 8 46.63 49.32 5.85
N PRO A 9 46.58 49.33 4.48
CA PRO A 9 45.40 49.59 3.60
C PRO A 9 45.18 48.48 2.52
N GLY A 10 44.35 48.59 1.46
CA GLY A 10 43.38 49.62 0.99
C GLY A 10 43.61 50.12 -0.46
N GLU A 11 42.52 50.42 -1.23
CA GLU A 11 42.49 50.98 -2.62
C GLU A 11 43.17 50.10 -3.72
N GLU A 12 42.99 50.20 -5.07
CA GLU A 12 42.08 50.91 -6.00
C GLU A 12 42.12 50.25 -7.43
N GLY A 13 41.12 50.52 -8.30
CA GLY A 13 41.18 50.49 -9.79
C GLY A 13 41.42 49.16 -10.55
N THR A 14 41.27 49.04 -11.88
CA THR A 14 40.60 49.88 -12.94
C THR A 14 40.65 49.15 -14.31
N SER A 15 39.55 49.17 -15.09
CA SER A 15 39.52 48.97 -16.58
C SER A 15 39.96 47.57 -17.12
N ALA A 16 39.74 47.16 -18.38
CA ALA A 16 39.22 47.82 -19.59
C ALA A 16 38.55 46.81 -20.58
N GLU A 17 38.13 47.33 -21.74
CA GLU A 17 37.91 46.65 -23.04
C GLU A 17 36.63 45.79 -23.25
N SER A 18 35.61 46.49 -23.74
CA SER A 18 34.72 46.03 -24.82
C SER A 18 35.49 45.54 -26.06
N ASP A 19 34.94 44.60 -26.85
CA ASP A 19 34.65 44.91 -28.26
C ASP A 19 33.85 43.89 -29.11
N LEU A 20 33.16 44.47 -30.11
CA LEU A 20 32.76 43.97 -31.45
C LEU A 20 31.63 42.92 -31.72
N TYR A 21 30.56 43.45 -32.34
CA TYR A 21 29.85 43.01 -33.58
C TYR A 21 28.76 41.91 -33.49
N HIS A 22 27.49 42.23 -33.79
CA HIS A 22 26.84 42.30 -35.13
C HIS A 22 26.75 40.91 -35.81
N HIS A 23 25.61 40.41 -36.30
CA HIS A 23 24.54 40.97 -37.14
C HIS A 23 23.38 39.90 -37.19
N ALA A 24 22.12 40.08 -37.62
CA ALA A 24 21.36 41.20 -38.18
C ALA A 24 19.83 40.88 -38.19
N THR A 25 18.96 41.89 -38.05
CA THR A 25 17.78 42.21 -38.91
C THR A 25 16.64 41.17 -39.18
N ARG A 26 15.36 41.52 -39.39
CA ARG A 26 14.71 42.83 -39.66
C ARG A 26 13.16 42.74 -39.58
N ASN A 27 12.52 43.87 -39.25
CA ASN A 27 11.25 44.41 -39.79
C ASN A 27 9.92 43.62 -39.56
N ASN A 28 8.74 44.27 -39.53
CA ASN A 28 8.41 45.69 -39.77
C ASN A 28 7.14 46.16 -39.03
N ASN A 29 7.12 47.47 -38.72
CA ASN A 29 6.00 48.43 -38.68
C ASN A 29 4.67 48.07 -37.97
N GLN A 30 4.22 48.80 -36.93
CA GLN A 30 3.94 50.26 -36.81
C GLN A 30 2.58 50.68 -37.42
N ALA A 31 1.63 50.99 -36.54
CA ALA A 31 0.54 51.93 -36.79
C ALA A 31 0.12 52.59 -35.46
N GLN A 32 0.19 53.91 -35.37
CA GLN A 32 -0.29 54.70 -34.24
C GLN A 32 -1.79 55.00 -34.42
N HIS A 33 -2.54 55.15 -33.34
CA HIS A 33 -3.61 56.15 -33.29
C HIS A 33 -3.80 56.68 -31.87
N SER A 34 -3.48 57.96 -31.69
CA SER A 34 -3.76 58.71 -30.45
C SER A 34 -5.18 59.25 -30.50
N PHE A 35 -5.89 59.23 -29.36
CA PHE A 35 -7.03 60.13 -29.14
C PHE A 35 -7.07 60.60 -27.68
N LEU A 36 -7.22 61.92 -27.49
CA LEU A 36 -7.43 62.58 -26.20
C LEU A 36 -8.93 62.65 -25.91
N GLY A 37 -9.36 62.55 -24.64
CA GLY A 37 -10.78 62.62 -24.31
C GLY A 37 -11.17 62.57 -22.84
N GLU A 38 -10.95 63.69 -22.15
CA GLU A 38 -11.81 64.26 -21.07
C GLU A 38 -12.15 63.50 -19.77
N SER A 39 -11.88 64.19 -18.67
CA SER A 39 -12.28 63.87 -17.30
C SER A 39 -13.79 63.98 -17.07
N SER A 40 -14.32 63.19 -16.13
CA SER A 40 -15.53 63.57 -15.37
C SER A 40 -15.50 63.00 -13.95
N GLN A 41 -15.64 63.87 -12.96
CA GLN A 41 -15.84 63.52 -11.55
C GLN A 41 -17.33 63.26 -11.28
N LEU A 42 -17.65 62.31 -10.39
CA LEU A 42 -18.87 62.22 -9.56
C LEU A 42 -18.65 61.05 -8.58
N GLN A 43 -18.20 61.29 -7.35
CA GLN A 43 -18.97 61.73 -6.17
C GLN A 43 -19.88 60.64 -5.55
N VAL A 44 -19.30 59.94 -4.56
CA VAL A 44 -19.89 59.50 -3.27
C VAL A 44 -21.40 59.23 -3.19
N GLN A 45 -21.75 57.97 -2.87
CA GLN A 45 -22.82 57.68 -1.91
C GLN A 45 -22.61 56.31 -1.23
N GLN A 46 -22.46 56.32 0.11
CA GLN A 46 -22.69 55.15 0.95
C GLN A 46 -24.17 55.09 1.34
N PRO A 47 -24.68 53.91 1.69
CA PRO A 47 -25.58 53.82 2.83
C PRO A 47 -25.14 52.80 3.87
N THR A 48 -25.39 53.16 5.13
CA THR A 48 -25.03 52.45 6.36
C THR A 48 -26.09 51.44 6.80
N LEU A 49 -25.62 50.41 7.52
CA LEU A 49 -26.28 49.71 8.65
C LEU A 49 -27.74 49.24 8.51
N TYR A 50 -27.96 47.95 8.80
CA TYR A 50 -28.87 47.58 9.89
C TYR A 50 -28.37 46.32 10.61
N ALA A 51 -28.32 46.38 11.95
CA ALA A 51 -28.09 45.22 12.81
C ALA A 51 -29.43 44.77 13.41
N ALA A 52 -29.60 43.46 13.60
CA ALA A 52 -30.75 42.87 14.29
C ALA A 52 -30.26 41.87 15.35
N ALA A 53 -30.94 41.84 16.49
CA ALA A 53 -30.43 41.26 17.72
C ALA A 53 -31.00 39.87 18.07
N ALA A 54 -30.27 39.25 19.01
CA ALA A 54 -30.56 38.05 19.80
C ALA A 54 -32.02 37.57 19.93
N TYR A 55 -32.17 36.24 19.93
CA TYR A 55 -33.21 35.54 20.70
C TYR A 55 -32.62 34.31 21.39
N ASN A 56 -33.04 34.06 22.63
CA ASN A 56 -32.54 33.00 23.50
C ASN A 56 -33.69 32.54 24.42
N PRO A 57 -33.97 31.23 24.54
CA PRO A 57 -34.76 30.71 25.65
C PRO A 57 -34.02 29.59 26.42
N GLN A 58 -34.08 29.65 27.75
CA GLN A 58 -33.58 28.61 28.66
C GLN A 58 -34.72 27.78 29.27
N TYR A 59 -34.32 26.64 29.87
CA TYR A 59 -34.99 25.85 30.91
C TYR A 59 -36.29 25.09 30.60
N THR A 60 -36.18 23.76 30.72
CA THR A 60 -36.99 22.98 31.68
C THR A 60 -36.15 21.86 32.28
N THR A 61 -36.03 21.84 33.61
CA THR A 61 -35.52 20.70 34.40
C THR A 61 -36.66 19.74 34.74
N PHE A 62 -36.34 18.45 34.90
CA PHE A 62 -37.23 17.49 35.56
C PHE A 62 -36.41 16.55 36.44
N THR A 63 -36.82 16.43 37.70
CA THR A 63 -36.26 15.51 38.71
C THR A 63 -37.41 14.76 39.36
N GLN A 64 -37.28 13.44 39.55
CA GLN A 64 -38.08 12.72 40.54
C GLN A 64 -37.45 11.37 40.91
N ASP A 65 -37.04 11.25 42.17
CA ASP A 65 -36.76 9.98 42.87
C ASP A 65 -38.02 9.50 43.61
N HIS A 66 -38.21 8.18 43.74
CA HIS A 66 -38.33 7.44 45.02
C HIS A 66 -39.05 6.07 44.93
N HIS A 67 -38.79 5.22 45.95
CA HIS A 67 -39.31 3.87 46.25
C HIS A 67 -38.77 2.74 45.34
N SER A 68 -37.97 1.75 45.77
CA SER A 68 -37.60 1.15 47.08
C SER A 68 -38.52 0.05 47.64
N LEU A 69 -37.87 -1.06 48.08
CA LEU A 69 -38.37 -2.27 48.78
C LEU A 69 -39.12 -3.34 47.96
N TYR A 70 -38.52 -4.52 47.77
CA TYR A 70 -38.78 -5.73 48.60
C TYR A 70 -37.87 -6.93 48.23
N MET A 71 -37.39 -7.63 49.26
CA MET A 71 -36.79 -8.99 49.28
C MET A 71 -37.75 -9.88 50.12
N PRO A 72 -37.78 -11.24 50.05
CA PRO A 72 -36.58 -12.09 50.18
C PRO A 72 -36.58 -13.51 49.51
N ALA A 73 -35.37 -14.10 49.50
CA ALA A 73 -34.97 -15.50 49.72
C ALA A 73 -35.85 -16.72 49.31
N HIS A 74 -35.20 -17.75 48.74
CA HIS A 74 -35.10 -19.08 49.40
C HIS A 74 -33.98 -19.99 48.80
N LEU A 75 -33.33 -20.75 49.69
CA LEU A 75 -32.33 -21.81 49.46
C LEU A 75 -33.03 -23.18 49.18
N PRO A 76 -32.32 -24.20 48.64
CA PRO A 76 -31.71 -25.21 49.54
C PRO A 76 -30.34 -25.78 49.11
N ASP A 77 -29.60 -26.25 50.12
CA ASP A 77 -28.35 -27.02 50.04
C ASP A 77 -28.52 -28.49 49.59
N THR A 78 -27.38 -29.14 49.30
CA THR A 78 -26.90 -30.51 49.68
C THR A 78 -26.10 -31.17 48.54
N LEU A 79 -25.04 -31.98 48.67
CA LEU A 79 -24.09 -32.41 49.71
C LEU A 79 -23.05 -33.35 49.00
N ASN A 80 -21.76 -33.17 49.30
CA ASN A 80 -20.69 -34.19 49.45
C ASN A 80 -20.50 -35.39 48.46
N HIS A 81 -19.39 -35.28 47.69
CA HIS A 81 -18.20 -36.18 47.69
C HIS A 81 -18.23 -37.64 47.12
N PRO A 82 -17.04 -38.24 46.80
CA PRO A 82 -16.85 -39.18 45.68
C PRO A 82 -16.58 -40.64 46.10
N PRO A 83 -16.20 -41.53 45.16
CA PRO A 83 -14.84 -42.12 45.27
C PRO A 83 -14.10 -42.38 43.93
N SER A 84 -13.02 -43.15 44.01
CA SER A 84 -11.81 -43.17 43.17
C SER A 84 -11.54 -44.46 42.37
N LEU A 85 -10.59 -44.38 41.41
CA LEU A 85 -9.61 -45.42 40.98
C LEU A 85 -10.11 -46.79 40.44
N HIS A 86 -9.68 -47.16 39.21
CA HIS A 86 -8.65 -48.21 39.02
C HIS A 86 -8.13 -48.37 37.57
N ASN A 87 -6.93 -48.93 37.44
CA ASN A 87 -6.19 -49.27 36.20
C ASN A 87 -6.59 -50.63 35.58
N THR A 88 -6.39 -50.79 34.26
CA THR A 88 -5.73 -51.93 33.54
C THR A 88 -5.62 -51.54 32.05
N THR A 89 -4.51 -51.51 31.29
CA THR A 89 -3.32 -52.40 31.06
C THR A 89 -3.55 -53.50 30.00
N THR A 90 -2.61 -53.63 29.03
CA THR A 90 -2.32 -54.81 28.13
C THR A 90 -3.36 -55.20 27.04
N THR A 91 -3.05 -55.66 25.80
CA THR A 91 -1.81 -55.76 24.96
C THR A 91 -2.14 -56.01 23.47
N TYR A 92 -1.17 -55.74 22.57
CA TYR A 92 -0.90 -56.35 21.24
C TYR A 92 -1.75 -57.53 20.70
N SER A 93 -2.07 -57.54 19.39
CA SER A 93 -1.37 -58.40 18.38
C SER A 93 -1.93 -58.38 16.93
N SER A 94 -1.02 -58.31 15.94
CA SER A 94 -0.98 -58.99 14.62
C SER A 94 -2.11 -58.90 13.55
N LEU A 95 -1.73 -58.28 12.42
CA LEU A 95 -2.04 -58.65 11.00
C LEU A 95 -1.65 -60.13 10.66
N PRO A 96 -1.94 -60.76 9.47
CA PRO A 96 -2.06 -60.15 8.13
C PRO A 96 -3.00 -60.80 7.05
N HIS A 97 -3.09 -60.12 5.89
CA HIS A 97 -3.43 -60.63 4.52
C HIS A 97 -4.82 -61.31 4.31
N ASN A 98 -5.46 -61.35 3.13
CA ASN A 98 -4.97 -61.26 1.74
C ASN A 98 -6.09 -60.88 0.72
N ASN A 99 -5.71 -60.70 -0.54
CA ASN A 99 -6.54 -60.37 -1.72
C ASN A 99 -7.79 -61.26 -1.96
N ALA A 100 -8.83 -60.70 -2.63
CA ALA A 100 -9.40 -61.28 -3.86
C ALA A 100 -10.37 -60.35 -4.62
N LEU A 101 -10.16 -60.27 -5.94
CA LEU A 101 -11.05 -59.73 -6.98
C LEU A 101 -12.29 -60.64 -7.19
N LYS A 102 -13.46 -60.09 -7.60
CA LYS A 102 -14.35 -60.71 -8.61
C LYS A 102 -15.49 -59.80 -9.11
N ASP A 103 -15.89 -60.07 -10.34
CA ASP A 103 -16.70 -59.24 -11.25
C ASP A 103 -18.24 -59.47 -11.17
N TYR A 104 -19.02 -58.40 -11.45
CA TYR A 104 -20.27 -58.29 -12.27
C TYR A 104 -21.43 -59.33 -12.13
N PRO A 105 -22.65 -59.17 -12.74
CA PRO A 105 -23.16 -58.10 -13.64
C PRO A 105 -24.54 -57.48 -13.28
N ALA A 106 -25.05 -56.68 -14.22
CA ALA A 106 -26.19 -55.77 -14.24
C ALA A 106 -27.62 -56.38 -14.40
N TYR A 107 -28.57 -55.52 -14.82
CA TYR A 107 -30.03 -55.67 -15.11
C TYR A 107 -30.97 -55.43 -13.90
N HIS A 108 -32.18 -54.84 -14.02
CA HIS A 108 -33.06 -54.60 -15.19
C HIS A 108 -33.96 -53.31 -15.05
N LEU A 109 -34.57 -52.91 -16.18
CA LEU A 109 -35.79 -52.09 -16.44
C LEU A 109 -36.91 -52.02 -15.34
N ALA A 110 -37.94 -51.13 -15.35
CA ALA A 110 -38.29 -49.91 -16.12
C ALA A 110 -39.64 -49.26 -15.66
N GLN A 111 -39.82 -47.96 -15.97
CA GLN A 111 -41.03 -47.25 -16.49
C GLN A 111 -42.42 -47.18 -15.77
N PHE A 112 -43.16 -46.13 -16.19
CA PHE A 112 -44.58 -45.76 -15.98
C PHE A 112 -45.01 -45.20 -14.61
N ALA A 113 -45.93 -44.24 -14.48
CA ALA A 113 -46.42 -43.18 -15.40
C ALA A 113 -47.28 -42.12 -14.65
N ALA A 114 -47.59 -41.03 -15.36
CA ALA A 114 -48.30 -39.81 -14.94
C ALA A 114 -49.63 -39.95 -14.17
N ALA A 115 -49.94 -38.90 -13.38
CA ALA A 115 -51.29 -38.37 -13.18
C ALA A 115 -51.23 -36.88 -12.74
N ASP A 116 -52.13 -36.05 -13.27
CA ASP A 116 -52.22 -34.60 -13.00
C ASP A 116 -52.91 -34.25 -11.68
N SER A 117 -52.57 -33.09 -11.09
CA SER A 117 -53.53 -32.26 -10.35
C SER A 117 -53.02 -30.82 -10.14
N TYR A 118 -53.86 -29.84 -10.47
CA TYR A 118 -53.63 -28.42 -10.18
C TYR A 118 -53.94 -28.09 -8.72
N HIS A 119 -53.08 -27.32 -8.04
CA HIS A 119 -53.53 -26.31 -7.08
C HIS A 119 -52.52 -25.16 -6.92
N ASN A 120 -53.05 -23.93 -6.84
CA ASN A 120 -52.27 -22.73 -6.55
C ASN A 120 -51.77 -22.76 -5.09
N ASN A 121 -50.54 -22.31 -4.84
CA ASN A 121 -50.24 -21.56 -3.63
C ASN A 121 -49.00 -20.66 -3.77
N THR A 122 -49.11 -19.49 -3.18
CA THR A 122 -48.12 -18.39 -3.21
C THR A 122 -46.89 -18.74 -2.38
N LEU A 123 -45.69 -18.72 -2.98
CA LEU A 123 -44.42 -18.85 -2.25
C LEU A 123 -43.38 -17.85 -2.75
N GLN A 124 -42.65 -17.27 -1.80
CA GLN A 124 -41.58 -16.29 -2.00
C GLN A 124 -40.34 -16.94 -2.63
N PRO A 125 -39.51 -16.20 -3.39
CA PRO A 125 -38.20 -16.69 -3.79
C PRO A 125 -37.25 -16.81 -2.57
N PRO A 126 -36.43 -17.86 -2.46
CA PRO A 126 -35.49 -18.02 -1.36
C PRO A 126 -34.23 -17.16 -1.58
N ASN A 127 -33.89 -16.34 -0.57
CA ASN A 127 -32.60 -15.66 -0.50
C ASN A 127 -31.49 -16.66 -0.13
N ASN A 128 -30.78 -17.19 -1.13
CA ASN A 128 -29.50 -17.87 -0.91
C ASN A 128 -28.36 -16.85 -0.80
N LEU A 129 -28.32 -16.14 0.33
CA LEU A 129 -27.11 -15.47 0.81
C LEU A 129 -26.32 -16.47 1.66
N LEU A 130 -25.10 -16.80 1.22
CA LEU A 130 -24.16 -17.63 1.97
C LEU A 130 -23.64 -16.86 3.20
N SER A 131 -24.43 -16.90 4.27
CA SER A 131 -23.95 -16.61 5.62
C SER A 131 -22.90 -17.65 5.99
N TYR A 132 -21.69 -17.20 6.37
CA TYR A 132 -20.74 -18.04 7.09
C TYR A 132 -21.32 -18.31 8.47
N HIS A 133 -22.02 -19.43 8.62
CA HIS A 133 -22.30 -19.99 9.94
C HIS A 133 -20.97 -20.45 10.55
N GLU A 134 -20.48 -19.64 11.47
CA GLU A 134 -19.49 -20.02 12.47
C GLU A 134 -20.06 -21.23 13.24
N THR A 135 -19.52 -22.42 12.95
CA THR A 135 -19.92 -23.66 13.63
C THR A 135 -19.50 -23.60 15.09
N ASP A 136 -20.42 -23.96 16.00
CA ASP A 136 -20.25 -23.91 17.46
C ASP A 136 -18.85 -24.35 17.94
N ALA A 137 -17.96 -23.37 18.07
CA ALA A 137 -16.66 -23.56 18.69
C ALA A 137 -16.82 -23.34 20.20
N PRO A 138 -16.27 -24.22 21.06
CA PRO A 138 -16.29 -23.99 22.50
C PRO A 138 -15.54 -22.70 22.83
N ASP A 139 -16.01 -21.97 23.84
CA ASP A 139 -15.43 -20.70 24.30
C ASP A 139 -13.89 -20.79 24.37
N PRO A 140 -13.15 -20.05 23.52
CA PRO A 140 -11.70 -20.16 23.44
C PRO A 140 -10.99 -19.86 24.76
N LEU A 141 -11.59 -19.05 25.64
CA LEU A 141 -11.00 -18.67 26.92
C LEU A 141 -10.96 -19.84 27.92
N LEU A 142 -11.98 -20.72 27.88
CA LEU A 142 -12.06 -21.88 28.77
C LEU A 142 -11.13 -23.03 28.36
N PHE A 143 -10.89 -23.24 27.05
CA PHE A 143 -9.97 -24.28 26.59
C PHE A 143 -8.50 -23.87 26.73
N MET A 144 -8.17 -22.58 26.50
CA MET A 144 -6.77 -22.14 26.43
C MET A 144 -6.10 -21.88 27.78
N THR A 145 -6.85 -21.71 28.88
CA THR A 145 -6.25 -21.65 30.23
C THR A 145 -5.52 -22.94 30.61
N SER A 146 -5.83 -24.10 30.00
CA SER A 146 -5.13 -25.36 30.23
C SER A 146 -3.82 -25.53 29.44
N LEU A 147 -3.59 -24.75 28.38
CA LEU A 147 -2.41 -24.90 27.50
C LEU A 147 -1.21 -24.08 27.98
N LEU A 148 -1.44 -22.97 28.67
CA LEU A 148 -0.38 -22.07 29.18
C LEU A 148 0.56 -22.74 30.20
N SER A 149 0.13 -23.82 30.87
CA SER A 149 0.95 -24.58 31.82
C SER A 149 1.89 -25.62 31.18
N SER A 150 1.80 -25.87 29.85
CA SER A 150 2.47 -27.02 29.21
C SER A 150 3.50 -26.67 28.13
N SER A 151 3.55 -25.40 27.69
CA SER A 151 4.20 -25.02 26.41
C SER A 151 5.34 -24.00 26.57
N THR A 152 6.35 -24.32 27.38
CA THR A 152 7.64 -23.62 27.42
C THR A 152 8.77 -24.57 27.03
N THR A 153 9.09 -24.60 25.73
CA THR A 153 10.15 -25.44 25.17
C THR A 153 11.54 -24.84 25.37
N ALA A 154 12.36 -25.56 26.16
CA ALA A 154 13.81 -25.66 26.00
C ALA A 154 14.66 -24.37 25.94
N ILE A 155 14.28 -23.31 26.68
CA ILE A 155 15.24 -22.28 27.13
C ILE A 155 15.60 -22.61 28.60
N ASP A 156 16.89 -22.47 28.92
CA ASP A 156 17.57 -22.83 30.19
C ASP A 156 16.67 -23.23 31.38
N LYS A 157 16.65 -24.53 31.72
CA LYS A 157 15.88 -25.10 32.85
C LYS A 157 16.40 -24.71 34.25
N SER A 158 17.33 -23.78 34.35
CA SER A 158 18.02 -23.40 35.59
C SER A 158 17.31 -22.33 36.42
N SER A 159 16.32 -21.62 35.86
CA SER A 159 15.55 -20.58 36.57
C SER A 159 14.12 -20.40 36.04
N SER A 160 13.34 -21.48 35.93
CA SER A 160 11.91 -21.40 35.64
C SER A 160 11.11 -20.99 36.89
N GLU A 161 11.35 -19.78 37.39
CA GLU A 161 10.36 -19.12 38.25
C GLU A 161 9.11 -18.87 37.40
N GLU A 162 8.02 -19.54 37.77
CA GLU A 162 6.73 -19.38 37.11
C GLU A 162 6.34 -17.90 37.15
N PHE A 163 6.11 -17.28 35.99
CA PHE A 163 5.83 -15.85 35.91
C PHE A 163 4.43 -15.56 36.47
N VAL A 164 4.37 -15.32 37.79
CA VAL A 164 3.12 -15.00 38.49
C VAL A 164 2.63 -13.62 38.04
N MET A 165 1.57 -13.61 37.24
CA MET A 165 0.90 -12.39 36.80
C MET A 165 0.49 -11.53 38.01
N PRO A 166 0.89 -10.25 38.09
CA PRO A 166 0.53 -9.39 39.21
C PRO A 166 -0.99 -9.29 39.44
N PRO A 167 -1.48 -9.36 40.70
CA PRO A 167 -2.91 -9.45 40.98
C PRO A 167 -3.71 -8.22 40.55
N TRP A 168 -3.07 -7.04 40.51
CA TRP A 168 -3.68 -5.78 40.08
C TRP A 168 -4.16 -5.80 38.62
N LEU A 169 -3.64 -6.72 37.79
CA LEU A 169 -4.07 -6.89 36.39
C LEU A 169 -5.53 -7.33 36.28
N ASN A 170 -6.11 -7.96 37.31
CA ASN A 170 -7.53 -8.32 37.34
C ASN A 170 -8.43 -7.12 37.69
N GLU A 171 -7.87 -6.06 38.29
CA GLU A 171 -8.59 -4.84 38.68
C GLU A 171 -8.58 -3.77 37.58
N LEU A 172 -7.67 -3.87 36.61
CA LEU A 172 -7.61 -2.97 35.46
C LEU A 172 -8.57 -3.49 34.38
N THR A 173 -9.53 -2.66 33.95
CA THR A 173 -10.45 -2.97 32.85
C THR A 173 -10.21 -2.06 31.66
N ILE A 174 -10.22 -2.64 30.46
CA ILE A 174 -9.74 -2.04 29.21
C ILE A 174 -10.82 -2.27 28.14
N PRO A 175 -11.57 -1.24 27.71
CA PRO A 175 -12.59 -1.40 26.68
C PRO A 175 -11.94 -1.64 25.31
N CYS A 176 -12.16 -2.83 24.74
CA CYS A 176 -11.65 -3.21 23.42
C CYS A 176 -12.74 -3.91 22.60
N SER A 177 -13.73 -3.12 22.15
CA SER A 177 -14.94 -3.61 21.45
C SER A 177 -14.67 -4.38 20.16
N ALA A 178 -13.50 -4.21 19.56
CA ALA A 178 -13.07 -4.96 18.38
C ALA A 178 -12.67 -6.42 18.68
N LEU A 179 -12.34 -6.75 19.93
CA LEU A 179 -11.83 -8.08 20.33
C LEU A 179 -12.67 -8.78 21.41
N SER A 180 -13.57 -8.05 22.07
CA SER A 180 -14.49 -8.57 23.11
C SER A 180 -15.71 -7.67 23.28
N LEU A 181 -16.87 -8.28 23.58
CA LEU A 181 -18.10 -7.57 23.92
C LEU A 181 -18.05 -6.96 25.33
N THR A 182 -17.28 -7.57 26.24
CA THR A 182 -17.02 -7.06 27.59
C THR A 182 -15.63 -6.41 27.65
N PRO A 183 -15.41 -5.40 28.52
CA PRO A 183 -14.07 -4.87 28.76
C PRO A 183 -13.10 -5.97 29.17
N LEU A 184 -11.92 -6.00 28.55
CA LEU A 184 -10.86 -6.95 28.86
C LEU A 184 -10.20 -6.56 30.18
N THR A 185 -9.85 -7.53 31.01
CA THR A 185 -8.93 -7.30 32.13
C THR A 185 -7.52 -7.03 31.62
N GLY A 186 -6.70 -6.31 32.40
CA GLY A 186 -5.27 -6.17 32.13
C GLY A 186 -4.56 -7.51 31.97
N LYS A 187 -5.02 -8.55 32.69
CA LYS A 187 -4.50 -9.92 32.58
C LYS A 187 -4.76 -10.51 31.20
N GLU A 188 -6.00 -10.42 30.71
CA GLU A 188 -6.36 -10.91 29.37
C GLU A 188 -5.62 -10.14 28.26
N VAL A 189 -5.43 -8.83 28.42
CA VAL A 189 -4.60 -8.03 27.48
C VAL A 189 -3.15 -8.52 27.45
N VAL A 190 -2.51 -8.72 28.61
CA VAL A 190 -1.13 -9.24 28.67
C VAL A 190 -1.05 -10.65 28.05
N GLN A 191 -1.98 -11.54 28.39
CA GLN A 191 -2.04 -12.90 27.83
C GLN A 191 -2.26 -12.90 26.31
N ARG A 192 -3.08 -11.99 25.79
CA ARG A 192 -3.37 -11.91 24.35
C ARG A 192 -2.21 -11.30 23.56
N VAL A 193 -1.52 -10.28 24.10
CA VAL A 193 -0.25 -9.80 23.53
C VAL A 193 0.80 -10.92 23.55
N GLN A 194 0.94 -11.65 24.66
CA GLN A 194 1.86 -12.78 24.77
C GLN A 194 1.53 -13.90 23.76
N TRP A 195 0.24 -14.19 23.54
CA TRP A 195 -0.17 -15.14 22.50
C TRP A 195 0.18 -14.63 21.11
N CYS A 196 -0.11 -13.36 20.77
CA CYS A 196 0.32 -12.75 19.52
C CYS A 196 1.83 -12.88 19.32
N MET A 197 2.65 -12.63 20.35
CA MET A 197 4.11 -12.81 20.28
C MET A 197 4.49 -14.26 19.98
N ASN A 198 3.89 -15.21 20.71
CA ASN A 198 4.15 -16.64 20.51
C ASN A 198 3.73 -17.11 19.11
N ASP A 199 2.61 -16.64 18.57
CA ASP A 199 2.16 -16.96 17.21
C ASP A 199 3.12 -16.42 16.14
N VAL A 200 3.76 -15.25 16.36
CA VAL A 200 4.82 -14.77 15.46
C VAL A 200 6.00 -15.76 15.43
N LEU A 201 6.49 -16.15 16.62
CA LEU A 201 7.68 -16.99 16.77
C LEU A 201 7.44 -18.45 16.33
N THR A 202 6.29 -19.01 16.69
CA THR A 202 5.98 -20.44 16.52
C THR A 202 5.25 -20.74 15.21
N ARG A 203 4.63 -19.73 14.57
CA ARG A 203 3.83 -19.92 13.35
C ARG A 203 4.20 -19.01 12.20
N TYR A 204 4.28 -17.70 12.40
CA TYR A 204 4.55 -16.77 11.31
C TYR A 204 5.95 -17.00 10.71
N ILE A 205 6.99 -16.93 11.53
CA ILE A 205 8.39 -17.05 11.05
C ILE A 205 8.62 -18.41 10.37
N PRO A 206 8.28 -19.59 10.96
CA PRO A 206 8.45 -20.88 10.29
C PRO A 206 7.74 -21.00 8.93
N CYS A 207 6.55 -20.41 8.80
CA CYS A 207 5.81 -20.41 7.53
C CYS A 207 6.42 -19.46 6.49
N VAL A 208 6.98 -18.31 6.90
CA VAL A 208 7.71 -17.39 6.01
C VAL A 208 9.02 -18.01 5.54
N ASP A 209 9.80 -18.57 6.44
CA ASP A 209 11.03 -19.33 6.15
C ASP A 209 10.80 -20.39 5.07
N PHE A 210 9.76 -21.21 5.28
CA PHE A 210 9.38 -22.26 4.35
C PHE A 210 8.94 -21.72 2.99
N LEU A 211 8.22 -20.59 2.95
CA LEU A 211 7.89 -19.91 1.70
C LEU A 211 9.16 -19.50 0.93
N VAL A 212 10.16 -18.95 1.61
CA VAL A 212 11.44 -18.55 0.98
C VAL A 212 12.15 -19.77 0.40
N GLU A 213 12.25 -20.86 1.17
CA GLU A 213 12.84 -22.13 0.72
C GLU A 213 12.09 -22.71 -0.49
N CYS A 214 10.75 -22.72 -0.45
CA CYS A 214 9.91 -23.14 -1.58
C CYS A 214 10.18 -22.31 -2.84
N GLN A 215 10.19 -20.98 -2.73
CA GLN A 215 10.43 -20.11 -3.89
C GLN A 215 11.81 -20.33 -4.49
N GLN A 216 12.85 -20.45 -3.65
CA GLN A 216 14.21 -20.70 -4.14
C GLN A 216 14.34 -22.09 -4.78
N SER A 217 13.80 -23.13 -4.13
CA SER A 217 13.83 -24.52 -4.61
C SER A 217 13.11 -24.65 -5.97
N LEU A 218 11.90 -24.09 -6.08
CA LEU A 218 11.10 -24.16 -7.30
C LEU A 218 11.68 -23.31 -8.44
N ARG A 219 12.26 -22.14 -8.16
CA ARG A 219 12.99 -21.36 -9.20
C ARG A 219 14.22 -22.14 -9.71
N LYS A 220 14.99 -22.79 -8.82
CA LYS A 220 16.13 -23.64 -9.20
C LYS A 220 15.66 -24.84 -10.05
N GLY A 221 14.62 -25.55 -9.61
CA GLY A 221 14.06 -26.69 -10.35
C GLY A 221 13.50 -26.29 -11.72
N LEU A 222 12.84 -25.14 -11.83
CA LEU A 222 12.34 -24.62 -13.10
C LEU A 222 13.49 -24.27 -14.05
N ALA A 223 14.58 -23.67 -13.56
CA ALA A 223 15.76 -23.39 -14.38
C ALA A 223 16.39 -24.69 -14.94
N VAL A 224 16.38 -25.79 -14.19
CA VAL A 224 16.81 -27.10 -14.69
C VAL A 224 15.78 -27.70 -15.68
N ALA A 225 14.48 -27.53 -15.45
CA ALA A 225 13.42 -28.00 -16.35
C ALA A 225 13.31 -27.23 -17.67
N THR A 226 13.89 -26.02 -17.76
CA THR A 226 13.82 -25.14 -18.95
C THR A 226 15.13 -25.06 -19.74
N ARG A 227 16.28 -25.31 -19.10
CA ARG A 227 17.60 -25.28 -19.77
C ARG A 227 17.79 -26.46 -20.72
N ARG A 228 17.62 -26.21 -22.02
CA ARG A 228 18.07 -27.12 -23.10
C ARG A 228 19.60 -27.06 -23.28
N ILE A 229 20.36 -27.59 -22.33
CA ILE A 229 21.80 -27.82 -22.53
C ILE A 229 21.95 -29.00 -23.51
N ARG A 230 22.77 -28.85 -24.55
CA ARG A 230 22.86 -29.72 -25.76
C ARG A 230 23.13 -31.24 -25.52
N ARG A 231 23.20 -31.72 -24.28
CA ARG A 231 23.38 -33.14 -23.91
C ARG A 231 22.63 -33.60 -22.64
N GLN A 232 21.81 -32.75 -22.01
CA GLN A 232 20.98 -33.15 -20.86
C GLN A 232 19.51 -33.02 -21.24
N GLU A 233 18.75 -34.08 -20.97
CA GLU A 233 17.28 -34.06 -21.09
C GLU A 233 16.71 -33.10 -20.05
N ALA A 234 15.80 -32.23 -20.49
CA ALA A 234 15.08 -31.34 -19.59
C ALA A 234 14.15 -32.15 -18.67
N LEU A 235 14.06 -31.76 -17.39
CA LEU A 235 13.15 -32.40 -16.44
C LEU A 235 11.71 -32.34 -16.95
N THR A 236 11.08 -33.51 -17.09
CA THR A 236 9.65 -33.61 -17.38
C THR A 236 8.84 -32.98 -16.25
N PRO A 237 7.60 -32.50 -16.50
CA PRO A 237 6.75 -31.94 -15.44
C PRO A 237 6.45 -32.92 -14.29
N VAL A 238 6.44 -34.23 -14.58
CA VAL A 238 6.34 -35.29 -13.56
C VAL A 238 7.58 -35.29 -12.66
N GLN A 239 8.78 -35.36 -13.24
CA GLN A 239 10.03 -35.30 -12.48
C GLN A 239 10.17 -33.99 -11.70
N PHE A 240 9.78 -32.85 -12.28
CA PHE A 240 9.76 -31.57 -11.57
C PHE A 240 8.84 -31.61 -10.35
N CYS A 241 7.60 -32.13 -10.49
CA CYS A 241 6.66 -32.26 -9.37
C CYS A 241 7.22 -33.18 -8.28
N THR A 242 7.68 -34.38 -8.63
CA THR A 242 8.21 -35.37 -7.68
C THR A 242 9.51 -34.94 -7.00
N THR A 243 10.39 -34.21 -7.68
CA THR A 243 11.66 -33.75 -7.11
C THR A 243 11.53 -32.47 -6.28
N PHE A 244 10.69 -31.51 -6.70
CA PHE A 244 10.68 -30.17 -6.10
C PHE A 244 9.39 -29.79 -5.36
N VAL A 245 8.27 -30.50 -5.57
CA VAL A 245 6.97 -30.16 -4.96
C VAL A 245 6.53 -31.21 -3.93
N GLU A 246 6.55 -32.49 -4.30
CA GLU A 246 6.09 -33.59 -3.42
C GLU A 246 6.83 -33.70 -2.06
N PRO A 247 8.14 -33.41 -1.94
CA PRO A 247 8.84 -33.47 -0.65
C PRO A 247 8.52 -32.32 0.32
N LEU A 248 7.97 -31.20 -0.17
CA LEU A 248 7.86 -29.95 0.59
C LEU A 248 7.04 -30.08 1.90
N PRO A 249 5.89 -30.78 1.97
CA PRO A 249 5.16 -30.96 3.23
C PRO A 249 5.96 -31.72 4.30
N GLY A 250 6.78 -32.70 3.88
CA GLY A 250 7.64 -33.47 4.79
C GLY A 250 8.83 -32.67 5.29
N GLN A 251 9.41 -31.83 4.42
CA GLN A 251 10.48 -30.88 4.79
C GLN A 251 9.96 -29.85 5.81
N PHE A 252 8.76 -29.29 5.58
CA PHE A 252 8.10 -28.39 6.52
C PHE A 252 7.85 -29.06 7.87
N TYR A 253 7.28 -30.28 7.88
CA TYR A 253 7.07 -31.03 9.12
C TYR A 253 8.37 -31.22 9.91
N ALA A 254 9.43 -31.69 9.25
CA ALA A 254 10.71 -31.94 9.89
C ALA A 254 11.31 -30.65 10.49
N LYS A 255 11.35 -29.55 9.72
CA LYS A 255 11.92 -28.27 10.14
C LYS A 255 11.11 -27.59 11.26
N SER A 256 9.78 -27.66 11.21
CA SER A 256 8.90 -26.91 12.12
C SER A 256 8.48 -27.71 13.37
N SER A 257 8.72 -29.03 13.41
CA SER A 257 8.33 -29.93 14.53
C SER A 257 8.84 -29.55 15.92
N THR A 258 9.92 -28.77 16.02
CA THR A 258 10.49 -28.31 17.29
C THR A 258 9.92 -26.98 17.79
N THR A 259 9.22 -26.24 16.91
CA THR A 259 8.95 -24.81 17.10
C THR A 259 7.46 -24.49 16.99
N MET A 260 6.74 -25.16 16.08
CA MET A 260 5.29 -25.00 15.90
C MET A 260 4.53 -25.99 16.77
N GLU A 261 3.38 -25.56 17.32
CA GLU A 261 2.48 -26.45 18.06
C GLU A 261 2.02 -27.63 17.17
N GLN A 262 2.04 -28.85 17.72
CA GLN A 262 1.77 -30.08 16.97
C GLN A 262 0.42 -30.07 16.23
N GLY A 263 -0.64 -29.48 16.82
CA GLY A 263 -1.96 -29.37 16.17
C GLY A 263 -1.92 -28.44 14.95
N ALA A 264 -1.39 -27.23 15.11
CA ALA A 264 -1.20 -26.27 14.03
C ALA A 264 -0.28 -26.83 12.92
N LEU A 265 0.79 -27.53 13.30
CA LEU A 265 1.71 -28.16 12.35
C LEU A 265 1.03 -29.26 11.51
N GLN A 266 0.22 -30.11 12.14
CA GLN A 266 -0.55 -31.14 11.43
C GLN A 266 -1.57 -30.54 10.47
N GLU A 267 -2.28 -29.48 10.86
CA GLU A 267 -3.21 -28.79 9.97
C GLU A 267 -2.49 -28.14 8.78
N ALA A 268 -1.39 -27.45 9.04
CA ALA A 268 -0.58 -26.79 8.03
C ALA A 268 -0.01 -27.81 7.01
N VAL A 269 0.55 -28.93 7.48
CA VAL A 269 1.07 -30.00 6.61
C VAL A 269 -0.03 -30.67 5.79
N ARG A 270 -1.21 -30.91 6.38
CA ARG A 270 -2.38 -31.46 5.67
C ARG A 270 -2.79 -30.56 4.50
N GLU A 271 -2.78 -29.23 4.68
CA GLU A 271 -3.09 -28.31 3.58
C GLU A 271 -1.95 -28.19 2.56
N LEU A 272 -0.68 -28.29 2.96
CA LEU A 272 0.42 -28.42 1.99
C LEU A 272 0.27 -29.67 1.11
N GLN A 273 -0.17 -30.80 1.67
CA GLN A 273 -0.47 -32.01 0.90
C GLN A 273 -1.61 -31.78 -0.11
N THR A 274 -2.61 -30.95 0.22
CA THR A 274 -3.64 -30.51 -0.74
C THR A 274 -3.02 -29.71 -1.89
N LEU A 275 -2.16 -28.73 -1.59
CA LEU A 275 -1.46 -27.94 -2.62
C LEU A 275 -0.56 -28.80 -3.52
N VAL A 276 0.10 -29.83 -2.98
CA VAL A 276 0.85 -30.81 -3.77
C VAL A 276 -0.07 -31.56 -4.74
N ASN A 277 -1.27 -31.97 -4.30
CA ASN A 277 -2.23 -32.66 -5.16
C ASN A 277 -2.76 -31.73 -6.27
N ASP A 278 -3.07 -30.47 -5.94
CA ASP A 278 -3.49 -29.46 -6.93
C ASP A 278 -2.41 -29.21 -7.98
N ALA A 279 -1.16 -29.03 -7.54
CA ALA A 279 -0.01 -28.89 -8.42
C ALA A 279 0.22 -30.15 -9.30
N ARG A 280 0.01 -31.35 -8.75
CA ARG A 280 0.09 -32.62 -9.51
C ARG A 280 -0.97 -32.69 -10.62
N ASN A 281 -2.17 -32.18 -10.38
CA ASN A 281 -3.23 -32.11 -11.40
C ASN A 281 -2.84 -31.21 -12.60
N CYS A 282 -1.95 -30.24 -12.40
CA CYS A 282 -1.41 -29.35 -13.44
C CYS A 282 -0.21 -29.91 -14.22
N ILE A 283 0.29 -31.13 -13.94
CA ILE A 283 1.44 -31.74 -14.64
C ILE A 283 1.29 -31.71 -16.17
N ARG A 284 0.08 -31.93 -16.70
CA ARG A 284 -0.20 -31.92 -18.15
C ARG A 284 -0.01 -30.55 -18.81
N GLN A 285 0.03 -29.47 -18.02
CA GLN A 285 0.18 -28.09 -18.47
C GLN A 285 1.65 -27.61 -18.40
N GLY A 286 2.58 -28.45 -17.92
CA GLY A 286 4.01 -28.14 -17.85
C GLY A 286 4.51 -27.73 -16.45
N SER A 287 5.84 -27.78 -16.26
CA SER A 287 6.49 -27.49 -14.97
C SER A 287 6.20 -26.08 -14.43
N GLU A 288 6.01 -25.11 -15.33
CA GLU A 288 5.62 -23.74 -15.00
C GLU A 288 4.21 -23.67 -14.39
N ALA A 289 3.25 -24.42 -14.95
CA ALA A 289 1.91 -24.52 -14.41
C ALA A 289 1.90 -25.24 -13.05
N VAL A 290 2.67 -26.34 -12.90
CA VAL A 290 2.85 -27.01 -11.59
C VAL A 290 3.38 -26.04 -10.53
N LYS A 291 4.43 -25.27 -10.85
CA LYS A 291 5.02 -24.25 -9.97
C LYS A 291 4.01 -23.17 -9.59
N ASN A 292 3.34 -22.59 -10.58
CA ASN A 292 2.39 -21.49 -10.38
C ASN A 292 1.16 -21.96 -9.60
N THR A 293 0.71 -23.20 -9.81
CA THR A 293 -0.38 -23.79 -9.03
C THR A 293 -0.01 -23.99 -7.56
N PHE A 294 1.22 -24.47 -7.28
CA PHE A 294 1.67 -24.64 -5.90
C PHE A 294 1.89 -23.30 -5.17
N LEU A 295 2.65 -22.38 -5.76
CA LEU A 295 2.94 -21.07 -5.15
C LEU A 295 1.68 -20.19 -5.05
N GLY A 296 0.77 -20.32 -6.01
CA GLY A 296 -0.42 -19.51 -6.15
C GLY A 296 -0.12 -18.06 -6.54
N GLY A 297 -1.10 -17.19 -6.35
CA GLY A 297 -1.00 -15.78 -6.71
C GLY A 297 -2.17 -14.97 -6.17
N MET A 298 -2.54 -13.91 -6.90
CA MET A 298 -3.75 -13.12 -6.67
C MET A 298 -4.72 -13.28 -7.82
N LYS A 299 -6.00 -13.42 -7.50
CA LYS A 299 -7.09 -13.29 -8.46
C LYS A 299 -8.28 -12.67 -7.75
N ASP A 300 -8.90 -11.65 -8.35
CA ASP A 300 -10.15 -11.03 -7.87
C ASP A 300 -10.07 -10.54 -6.40
N GLY A 301 -8.88 -10.10 -5.96
CA GLY A 301 -8.58 -9.67 -4.58
C GLY A 301 -8.18 -10.82 -3.65
N GLU A 302 -8.56 -12.06 -3.95
CA GLU A 302 -8.23 -13.23 -3.14
C GLU A 302 -6.83 -13.77 -3.42
N SER A 303 -6.28 -14.44 -2.40
CA SER A 303 -5.08 -15.26 -2.52
C SER A 303 -5.43 -16.73 -2.68
N TRP A 304 -4.57 -17.47 -3.38
CA TRP A 304 -4.70 -18.91 -3.57
C TRP A 304 -3.32 -19.58 -3.50
N GLY A 305 -3.27 -20.92 -3.56
CA GLY A 305 -2.02 -21.69 -3.41
C GLY A 305 -1.31 -21.44 -2.07
N LEU A 306 0.02 -21.50 -2.09
CA LEU A 306 0.87 -21.25 -0.91
C LEU A 306 0.64 -19.86 -0.27
N ARG A 307 0.12 -18.88 -1.03
CA ARG A 307 -0.26 -17.56 -0.48
C ARG A 307 -1.45 -17.61 0.47
N LYS A 308 -2.48 -18.36 0.10
CA LYS A 308 -3.64 -18.59 0.98
C LYS A 308 -3.24 -19.39 2.21
N TRP A 309 -2.39 -20.40 2.01
CA TRP A 309 -1.84 -21.22 3.08
C TRP A 309 -1.04 -20.38 4.10
N LEU A 310 -0.10 -19.53 3.69
CA LEU A 310 0.67 -18.71 4.61
C LEU A 310 -0.23 -17.71 5.37
N SER A 311 -1.24 -17.13 4.71
CA SER A 311 -2.21 -16.25 5.36
C SER A 311 -2.98 -16.96 6.50
N ARG A 312 -3.37 -18.22 6.28
CA ARG A 312 -4.07 -19.05 7.27
C ARG A 312 -3.16 -19.54 8.40
N HIS A 313 -2.02 -20.14 8.06
CA HIS A 313 -1.19 -20.87 9.02
C HIS A 313 -0.16 -20.01 9.73
N GLY A 314 0.35 -18.96 9.06
CA GLY A 314 1.20 -17.94 9.66
C GLY A 314 0.42 -16.86 10.44
N ASN A 315 -0.92 -16.83 10.34
CA ASN A 315 -1.85 -16.02 11.16
C ASN A 315 -1.62 -14.50 11.16
N ALA A 316 -0.76 -13.98 10.28
CA ALA A 316 -0.23 -12.60 10.32
C ALA A 316 -1.31 -11.51 10.44
N LEU A 317 -2.35 -11.58 9.60
CA LEU A 317 -3.42 -10.59 9.58
C LEU A 317 -4.15 -10.47 10.93
N ARG A 318 -4.38 -11.61 11.61
CA ARG A 318 -4.99 -11.65 12.93
C ARG A 318 -4.05 -11.08 13.97
N ILE A 319 -2.78 -11.48 13.97
CA ILE A 319 -1.75 -10.96 14.88
C ILE A 319 -1.68 -9.43 14.79
N CYS A 320 -1.59 -8.86 13.59
CA CYS A 320 -1.56 -7.40 13.40
C CYS A 320 -2.85 -6.74 13.93
N THR A 321 -4.01 -7.29 13.58
CA THR A 321 -5.31 -6.71 13.96
C THR A 321 -5.52 -6.75 15.48
N ASP A 322 -5.24 -7.88 16.14
CA ASP A 322 -5.32 -7.99 17.59
C ASP A 322 -4.33 -7.01 18.27
N LEU A 323 -3.08 -6.90 17.81
CA LEU A 323 -2.10 -5.96 18.38
C LEU A 323 -2.48 -4.49 18.18
N GLU A 324 -2.96 -4.11 17.00
CA GLU A 324 -3.44 -2.75 16.69
C GLU A 324 -4.65 -2.38 17.57
N CYS A 325 -5.63 -3.28 17.71
CA CYS A 325 -6.80 -3.07 18.56
C CYS A 325 -6.45 -2.98 20.06
N LEU A 326 -5.55 -3.84 20.54
CA LEU A 326 -5.07 -3.80 21.92
C LEU A 326 -4.28 -2.51 22.19
N LEU A 327 -3.39 -2.10 21.29
CA LEU A 327 -2.64 -0.85 21.42
C LEU A 327 -3.56 0.38 21.41
N ALA A 328 -4.54 0.41 20.51
CA ALA A 328 -5.51 1.50 20.44
C ALA A 328 -6.32 1.62 21.74
N ALA A 329 -6.71 0.50 22.35
CA ALA A 329 -7.38 0.47 23.65
C ALA A 329 -6.45 0.91 24.80
N CYS A 330 -5.20 0.42 24.83
CA CYS A 330 -4.20 0.84 25.81
C CYS A 330 -3.89 2.35 25.74
N LYS A 331 -3.87 2.95 24.54
CA LYS A 331 -3.67 4.39 24.32
C LYS A 331 -4.85 5.27 24.82
N GLN A 332 -6.01 4.69 25.12
CA GLN A 332 -7.17 5.39 25.70
C GLN A 332 -7.20 5.36 27.22
N LEU A 333 -6.33 4.59 27.88
CA LEU A 333 -6.23 4.55 29.33
C LEU A 333 -5.65 5.86 29.89
N ASP A 334 -6.00 6.20 31.13
CA ASP A 334 -5.40 7.33 31.83
C ASP A 334 -3.88 7.15 31.95
N ARG A 335 -3.14 8.10 31.37
CA ARG A 335 -1.68 8.13 31.33
C ARG A 335 -1.05 8.38 32.70
N ALA A 336 -1.73 9.13 33.57
CA ALA A 336 -1.28 9.40 34.93
C ALA A 336 -1.50 8.20 35.86
N CYS A 337 -2.31 7.21 35.45
CA CYS A 337 -2.58 6.03 36.25
C CYS A 337 -1.36 5.10 36.32
N THR A 338 -0.91 4.81 37.54
CA THR A 338 0.23 3.92 37.82
C THR A 338 0.02 2.52 37.24
N LYS A 339 -1.22 2.01 37.17
CA LYS A 339 -1.54 0.71 36.54
C LYS A 339 -1.31 0.74 35.02
N THR A 340 -1.57 1.85 34.34
CA THR A 340 -1.29 2.02 32.90
C THR A 340 0.22 1.99 32.65
N GLN A 341 1.00 2.70 33.46
CA GLN A 341 2.47 2.69 33.41
C GLN A 341 3.04 1.29 33.67
N GLN A 342 2.51 0.58 34.67
CA GLN A 342 2.91 -0.79 34.97
C GLN A 342 2.54 -1.76 33.83
N LEU A 343 1.38 -1.60 33.19
CA LEU A 343 0.99 -2.39 32.02
C LEU A 343 1.96 -2.15 30.85
N ALA A 344 2.26 -0.89 30.54
CA ALA A 344 3.22 -0.54 29.50
C ALA A 344 4.60 -1.18 29.71
N ARG A 345 5.10 -1.18 30.96
CA ARG A 345 6.37 -1.84 31.34
C ARG A 345 6.34 -3.37 31.19
N LEU A 346 5.16 -4.00 31.20
CA LEU A 346 5.00 -5.43 30.88
C LEU A 346 4.93 -5.69 29.37
N LEU A 347 4.16 -4.90 28.62
CA LEU A 347 3.92 -5.12 27.19
C LEU A 347 5.17 -4.84 26.33
N ARG A 348 5.86 -3.72 26.58
CA ARG A 348 7.02 -3.28 25.78
C ARG A 348 8.11 -4.35 25.60
N PRO A 349 8.66 -4.99 26.65
CA PRO A 349 9.73 -5.99 26.49
C PRO A 349 9.26 -7.30 25.87
N MET A 350 7.96 -7.58 25.78
CA MET A 350 7.45 -8.70 24.99
C MET A 350 7.49 -8.36 23.50
N ALA A 351 6.90 -7.22 23.12
CA ALA A 351 6.89 -6.75 21.74
C ALA A 351 8.30 -6.51 21.18
N GLN A 352 9.21 -5.92 21.97
CA GLN A 352 10.58 -5.63 21.54
C GLN A 352 11.37 -6.90 21.22
N ARG A 353 11.34 -7.92 22.08
CA ARG A 353 12.04 -9.20 21.84
C ARG A 353 11.51 -9.91 20.60
N THR A 354 10.20 -9.88 20.37
CA THR A 354 9.59 -10.47 19.18
C THR A 354 9.92 -9.69 17.91
N LEU A 355 9.97 -8.35 17.97
CA LEU A 355 10.43 -7.49 16.87
C LEU A 355 11.89 -7.77 16.49
N GLU A 356 12.78 -7.89 17.48
CA GLU A 356 14.18 -8.22 17.29
C GLU A 356 14.37 -9.61 16.67
N GLN A 357 13.62 -10.62 17.15
CA GLN A 357 13.64 -11.95 16.53
C GLN A 357 13.12 -11.91 15.09
N LEU A 358 12.00 -11.22 14.85
CA LEU A 358 11.40 -11.09 13.52
C LEU A 358 12.39 -10.49 12.51
N LYS A 359 13.11 -9.43 12.89
CA LYS A 359 14.16 -8.80 12.07
C LYS A 359 15.42 -9.66 11.92
N ARG A 360 15.72 -10.53 12.88
CA ARG A 360 16.91 -11.40 12.84
C ARG A 360 16.71 -12.63 11.95
N GLU A 361 15.50 -13.21 11.95
CA GLU A 361 15.24 -14.48 11.27
C GLU A 361 14.74 -14.29 9.82
N ILE A 362 13.98 -13.23 9.54
CA ILE A 362 13.55 -12.94 8.16
C ILE A 362 14.71 -12.31 7.37
N PRO A 363 15.16 -12.89 6.24
CA PRO A 363 16.35 -12.41 5.52
C PRO A 363 16.24 -10.95 5.06
N ALA A 364 17.33 -10.19 5.16
CA ALA A 364 17.39 -8.77 4.78
C ALA A 364 16.90 -8.48 3.34
N SER A 365 17.07 -9.42 2.41
CA SER A 365 16.54 -9.31 1.04
C SER A 365 15.00 -9.29 0.94
N TYR A 366 14.28 -9.63 2.01
CA TYR A 366 12.83 -9.43 2.17
C TYR A 366 12.46 -8.23 3.05
N GLN A 367 13.46 -7.56 3.62
CA GLN A 367 13.30 -6.29 4.33
C GLN A 367 13.54 -5.11 3.35
N GLU A 368 14.49 -5.28 2.42
CA GLU A 368 14.98 -4.22 1.53
C GLU A 368 14.35 -4.23 0.12
N VAL A 369 13.94 -5.40 -0.42
CA VAL A 369 13.66 -5.52 -1.87
C VAL A 369 12.17 -5.66 -2.21
N SER A 370 11.61 -4.54 -2.66
CA SER A 370 10.43 -4.43 -3.53
C SER A 370 9.05 -4.76 -2.95
N ALA A 371 8.22 -3.72 -2.88
CA ALA A 371 6.77 -3.76 -2.65
C ALA A 371 5.96 -4.67 -3.61
N ALA A 372 6.59 -5.27 -4.62
CA ALA A 372 5.99 -6.29 -5.48
C ALA A 372 5.93 -7.69 -4.84
N HIS A 373 6.64 -7.98 -3.74
CA HIS A 373 6.52 -9.30 -3.10
C HIS A 373 5.15 -9.43 -2.41
N PRO A 374 4.36 -10.50 -2.65
CA PRO A 374 2.97 -10.56 -2.19
C PRO A 374 2.75 -10.60 -0.67
N TYR A 375 3.81 -10.56 0.14
CA TYR A 375 3.79 -10.75 1.58
C TYR A 375 4.54 -9.67 2.36
N LEU A 376 5.36 -8.84 1.68
CA LEU A 376 5.97 -7.63 2.27
C LEU A 376 4.93 -6.78 3.04
N PRO A 377 3.71 -6.53 2.50
CA PRO A 377 2.69 -5.77 3.23
C PRO A 377 2.28 -6.37 4.59
N PHE A 378 2.30 -7.70 4.74
CA PHE A 378 2.04 -8.33 6.03
C PHE A 378 3.24 -8.24 6.97
N PHE A 379 4.45 -8.39 6.44
CA PHE A 379 5.69 -8.21 7.22
C PHE A 379 5.78 -6.78 7.78
N HIS A 380 5.68 -5.74 6.95
CA HIS A 380 5.77 -4.36 7.42
C HIS A 380 4.62 -3.97 8.35
N ARG A 381 3.39 -4.45 8.11
CA ARG A 381 2.28 -4.22 9.05
C ARG A 381 2.53 -4.89 10.40
N LEU A 382 3.08 -6.11 10.41
CA LEU A 382 3.44 -6.81 11.65
C LEU A 382 4.61 -6.13 12.37
N GLU A 383 5.65 -5.73 11.63
CA GLU A 383 6.78 -4.96 12.15
C GLU A 383 6.30 -3.65 12.77
N ALA A 384 5.45 -2.90 12.08
CA ALA A 384 4.87 -1.66 12.58
C ALA A 384 3.99 -1.90 13.82
N ALA A 385 3.16 -2.94 13.84
CA ALA A 385 2.35 -3.27 15.01
C ALA A 385 3.22 -3.63 16.24
N LEU A 386 4.29 -4.40 16.03
CA LEU A 386 5.25 -4.76 17.08
C LEU A 386 6.07 -3.53 17.55
N ARG A 387 6.56 -2.69 16.64
CA ARG A 387 7.29 -1.44 16.93
C ARG A 387 6.41 -0.48 17.74
N ASN A 388 5.18 -0.24 17.29
CA ASN A 388 4.23 0.63 17.99
C ASN A 388 3.84 0.09 19.39
N MET A 389 3.86 -1.23 19.59
CA MET A 389 3.63 -1.85 20.91
C MET A 389 4.90 -1.81 21.79
N SER A 390 6.11 -1.94 21.21
CA SER A 390 7.37 -1.83 21.97
C SER A 390 7.72 -0.40 22.37
N GLN A 391 7.21 0.59 21.62
CA GLN A 391 7.29 2.02 21.91
C GLN A 391 6.10 2.55 22.74
N PHE A 392 5.18 1.71 23.22
CA PHE A 392 4.06 2.17 24.04
C PHE A 392 4.53 2.66 25.42
N ASP A 393 4.73 3.96 25.57
CA ASP A 393 4.96 4.64 26.84
C ASP A 393 3.84 5.65 27.13
N PRO A 394 3.10 5.55 28.25
CA PRO A 394 2.13 6.55 28.66
C PRO A 394 2.76 7.78 29.33
N GLU A 395 4.01 7.72 29.79
CA GLU A 395 4.73 8.84 30.41
C GLU A 395 5.29 9.80 29.36
N GLU A 396 5.67 9.28 28.19
CA GLU A 396 6.03 10.11 27.04
C GLU A 396 4.75 10.74 26.47
N GLU A 397 4.66 12.07 26.52
CA GLU A 397 3.65 12.79 25.77
C GLU A 397 3.84 12.45 24.30
N ALA A 398 2.82 11.84 23.67
CA ALA A 398 2.87 11.36 22.30
C ALA A 398 2.99 12.52 21.29
N VAL A 399 4.18 13.11 21.22
CA VAL A 399 4.75 13.69 20.02
C VAL A 399 4.68 12.56 19.00
N ILE A 400 3.71 12.65 18.09
CA ILE A 400 3.58 11.70 16.99
C ILE A 400 4.75 11.99 16.05
N CYS A 401 5.92 11.44 16.39
CA CYS A 401 6.98 11.14 15.44
C CYS A 401 6.37 10.13 14.49
N ILE A 402 5.80 10.66 13.41
CA ILE A 402 5.77 9.94 12.16
C ILE A 402 7.24 9.75 11.84
N ASP A 403 7.70 8.50 11.82
CA ASP A 403 9.04 8.13 11.35
C ASP A 403 9.08 8.51 9.85
N ASP A 404 9.37 9.77 9.54
CA ASP A 404 9.61 10.26 8.18
C ASP A 404 10.89 9.61 7.61
N ASP A 405 11.73 8.99 8.45
CA ASP A 405 12.89 8.14 8.13
C ASP A 405 12.52 6.82 7.39
N SER A 406 11.31 6.72 6.83
CA SER A 406 10.96 5.77 5.78
C SER A 406 11.45 6.30 4.41
N ASP A 407 12.73 6.68 4.37
CA ASP A 407 13.45 6.98 3.13
C ASP A 407 13.62 5.67 2.35
N ASP A 408 12.58 5.31 1.58
CA ASP A 408 12.72 4.55 0.34
C ASP A 408 13.47 5.46 -0.66
N ASP A 409 14.75 5.68 -0.39
CA ASP A 409 15.72 6.31 -1.29
C ASP A 409 15.97 5.36 -2.47
N ASP A 410 15.02 5.35 -3.41
CA ASP A 410 15.26 5.03 -4.81
C ASP A 410 16.17 6.15 -5.41
N GLU A 411 17.38 6.33 -4.86
CA GLU A 411 18.45 7.04 -5.54
C GLU A 411 18.82 6.18 -6.75
N ILE A 412 18.19 6.49 -7.89
CA ILE A 412 18.52 5.90 -9.18
C ILE A 412 19.94 6.37 -9.51
N GLU A 413 20.93 5.62 -9.06
CA GLU A 413 22.32 5.78 -9.46
C GLU A 413 22.38 5.50 -10.97
N VAL A 414 22.29 6.57 -11.76
CA VAL A 414 22.40 6.53 -13.21
C VAL A 414 23.85 6.16 -13.53
N TYR A 415 24.10 4.85 -13.59
CA TYR A 415 25.32 4.27 -14.12
C TYR A 415 25.49 4.74 -15.56
N ASN A 416 26.22 5.84 -15.72
CA ASN A 416 26.72 6.32 -16.99
C ASN A 416 27.72 5.27 -17.51
N ALA A 417 27.19 4.31 -18.27
CA ALA A 417 28.01 3.29 -18.92
C ALA A 417 29.09 3.98 -19.75
N PRO A 418 30.39 3.64 -19.56
CA PRO A 418 31.46 4.27 -20.30
C PRO A 418 31.27 4.01 -21.81
N PRO A 419 31.55 5.00 -22.68
CA PRO A 419 31.25 4.90 -24.10
C PRO A 419 32.01 3.73 -24.74
N PRO A 420 31.38 2.97 -25.66
CA PRO A 420 32.00 1.82 -26.27
C PRO A 420 33.30 2.20 -27.00
N PRO A 421 34.35 1.37 -26.92
CA PRO A 421 35.66 1.71 -27.49
C PRO A 421 35.55 1.90 -29.01
N ARG A 422 35.87 3.12 -29.46
CA ARG A 422 35.88 3.46 -30.89
C ARG A 422 36.83 2.53 -31.65
N LYS A 423 36.29 1.79 -32.63
CA LYS A 423 37.07 0.94 -33.54
C LYS A 423 38.16 1.77 -34.23
N ARG A 424 39.42 1.64 -33.78
CA ARG A 424 40.58 2.26 -34.43
C ARG A 424 40.84 1.53 -35.74
N LYS A 425 40.91 2.28 -36.84
CA LYS A 425 41.30 1.75 -38.16
C LYS A 425 42.69 1.12 -38.06
N GLN A 426 42.86 -0.03 -38.70
CA GLN A 426 44.17 -0.60 -38.97
C GLN A 426 44.96 0.36 -39.86
N GLN A 427 46.24 0.57 -39.52
CA GLN A 427 47.23 1.09 -40.44
C GLN A 427 48.44 0.17 -40.36
N GLU A 428 48.78 -0.38 -41.51
CA GLU A 428 49.88 -1.30 -41.77
C GLU A 428 51.23 -0.57 -41.72
N VAL A 429 52.33 -1.28 -41.35
CA VAL A 429 53.72 -1.18 -41.88
C VAL A 429 54.79 -1.65 -40.85
N VAL A 430 55.36 -2.83 -41.15
CA VAL A 430 56.79 -3.24 -41.09
C VAL A 430 57.53 -3.51 -39.75
N MET A 431 58.40 -4.52 -39.88
CA MET A 431 59.49 -5.12 -39.05
C MET A 431 60.36 -4.10 -38.25
N ASP A 432 61.19 -4.46 -37.25
CA ASP A 432 62.14 -5.59 -37.24
C ASP A 432 62.78 -5.95 -35.86
N VAL A 433 63.27 -7.20 -35.77
CA VAL A 433 64.37 -7.81 -34.96
C VAL A 433 64.94 -7.13 -33.68
N SER A 434 64.85 -7.81 -32.52
CA SER A 434 66.02 -8.28 -31.69
C SER A 434 65.69 -8.78 -30.26
N SER A 435 66.10 -10.01 -29.93
CA SER A 435 66.49 -10.47 -28.57
C SER A 435 68.01 -10.19 -28.34
N PRO A 436 68.77 -10.66 -27.31
CA PRO A 436 68.45 -11.53 -26.14
C PRO A 436 69.17 -11.17 -24.80
N LYS A 437 68.87 -11.90 -23.69
CA LYS A 437 69.86 -12.67 -22.86
C LYS A 437 69.30 -13.28 -21.55
N LEU A 438 69.45 -14.60 -21.42
CA LEU A 438 69.70 -15.36 -20.17
C LEU A 438 71.24 -15.38 -19.92
N PRO A 439 71.87 -16.08 -18.92
CA PRO A 439 71.41 -17.13 -17.97
C PRO A 439 72.00 -16.90 -16.52
N PRO A 440 72.23 -17.87 -15.60
CA PRO A 440 71.96 -19.32 -15.62
C PRO A 440 71.32 -19.97 -14.36
N MET A 441 70.87 -21.21 -14.56
CA MET A 441 70.43 -22.19 -13.55
C MET A 441 71.60 -22.97 -12.92
N LYS A 442 71.35 -23.60 -11.76
CA LYS A 442 71.82 -24.96 -11.32
C LYS A 442 71.51 -25.13 -9.80
N GLU A 443 71.12 -26.28 -9.25
CA GLU A 443 70.91 -27.63 -9.81
C GLU A 443 70.09 -28.52 -8.85
N ALA A 444 69.45 -29.59 -9.38
CA ALA A 444 69.04 -30.84 -8.71
C ALA A 444 67.84 -30.82 -7.70
N LYS A 445 66.96 -31.83 -7.65
CA LYS A 445 66.93 -33.14 -8.34
C LYS A 445 65.52 -33.77 -8.35
N MET A 446 65.14 -34.41 -9.47
CA MET A 446 64.34 -35.66 -9.65
C MET A 446 63.02 -35.87 -8.86
N ASP A 447 61.98 -36.57 -9.33
CA ASP A 447 61.44 -37.08 -10.62
C ASP A 447 60.28 -38.05 -10.22
N PRO A 448 59.45 -38.61 -11.12
CA PRO A 448 58.62 -38.01 -12.16
C PRO A 448 57.12 -38.42 -11.90
N GLN A 449 56.11 -38.44 -12.79
CA GLN A 449 55.99 -38.43 -14.26
C GLN A 449 54.53 -38.05 -14.64
N THR A 450 54.34 -37.21 -15.68
CA THR A 450 53.31 -37.27 -16.78
C THR A 450 51.83 -37.63 -16.52
N ILE A 451 50.81 -37.12 -17.22
CA ILE A 451 50.61 -36.25 -18.41
C ILE A 451 49.15 -35.70 -18.23
N ALA A 452 48.84 -34.40 -18.28
CA ALA A 452 48.75 -33.49 -19.43
C ALA A 452 47.66 -33.89 -20.47
N VAL A 453 46.99 -33.02 -21.24
CA VAL A 453 46.69 -31.56 -21.28
C VAL A 453 45.62 -31.42 -22.38
N GLN A 454 44.73 -30.41 -22.35
CA GLN A 454 44.33 -29.58 -23.52
C GLN A 454 43.09 -28.73 -23.21
N ASN A 455 43.33 -27.44 -22.94
CA ASN A 455 42.39 -26.39 -23.32
C ASN A 455 42.59 -26.12 -24.82
N ASN A 456 41.51 -25.91 -25.57
CA ASN A 456 41.55 -25.30 -26.91
C ASN A 456 40.51 -24.19 -26.97
N ASP A 457 40.99 -22.97 -27.21
CA ASP A 457 40.19 -21.90 -27.79
C ASP A 457 40.07 -22.13 -29.29
N GLU A 458 38.87 -22.09 -29.85
CA GLU A 458 38.67 -21.78 -31.27
C GLU A 458 37.51 -20.78 -31.43
N SER A 459 37.76 -19.77 -32.25
CA SER A 459 36.76 -18.79 -32.69
C SER A 459 36.00 -19.30 -33.91
N SER A 460 34.80 -18.75 -34.15
CA SER A 460 34.33 -18.22 -35.46
C SER A 460 32.85 -18.54 -35.77
N SER A 461 32.28 -17.65 -36.60
CA SER A 461 30.92 -17.56 -37.17
C SER A 461 29.74 -17.62 -36.20
N GLY A 462 28.66 -16.85 -36.39
CA GLY A 462 28.33 -15.96 -37.50
C GLY A 462 26.88 -16.19 -37.93
N GLU A 463 26.08 -15.13 -37.86
CA GLU A 463 24.80 -14.92 -38.57
C GLU A 463 23.72 -16.02 -38.48
N SER A 464 22.63 -15.73 -37.75
CA SER A 464 21.32 -15.47 -38.39
C SER A 464 20.26 -15.07 -37.36
N GLU A 465 19.51 -14.02 -37.68
CA GLU A 465 18.23 -13.69 -37.03
C GLU A 465 17.13 -14.32 -37.88
N ASP A 466 16.36 -15.27 -37.33
CA ASP A 466 15.18 -15.85 -37.99
C ASP A 466 13.97 -15.73 -37.05
N ASP A 467 13.27 -14.61 -37.19
CA ASP A 467 12.09 -14.26 -36.41
C ASP A 467 10.84 -14.95 -37.02
N SER A 468 10.58 -16.17 -36.58
CA SER A 468 9.50 -17.02 -37.13
C SER A 468 8.20 -16.88 -36.31
N VAL A 469 7.40 -15.89 -36.68
CA VAL A 469 6.00 -15.76 -36.24
C VAL A 469 5.19 -16.97 -36.72
N VAL A 470 4.82 -17.85 -35.79
CA VAL A 470 3.85 -18.93 -36.04
C VAL A 470 2.47 -18.47 -35.56
N GLU A 471 1.64 -18.05 -36.51
CA GLU A 471 0.23 -17.73 -36.29
C GLU A 471 -0.56 -19.01 -35.99
N ILE A 472 -0.94 -19.22 -34.72
CA ILE A 472 -1.74 -20.37 -34.31
C ILE A 472 -3.22 -20.07 -34.60
N VAL A 473 -3.69 -20.57 -35.74
CA VAL A 473 -5.12 -20.54 -36.12
C VAL A 473 -5.88 -21.63 -35.35
N ASP A 474 -6.52 -21.22 -34.25
CA ASP A 474 -7.29 -22.14 -33.39
C ASP A 474 -8.70 -22.39 -33.96
N VAL A 475 -8.87 -23.53 -34.63
CA VAL A 475 -10.15 -23.93 -35.25
C VAL A 475 -11.10 -24.52 -34.20
N LYS A 476 -12.10 -23.73 -33.78
CA LYS A 476 -13.09 -24.14 -32.79
C LYS A 476 -14.30 -24.86 -33.45
N PRO A 477 -14.65 -26.10 -33.06
CA PRO A 477 -15.79 -26.80 -33.64
C PRO A 477 -17.13 -26.21 -33.19
N SER A 478 -18.10 -26.15 -34.11
CA SER A 478 -19.45 -25.64 -33.86
C SER A 478 -20.31 -26.59 -33.04
N THR A 479 -21.04 -26.05 -32.06
CA THR A 479 -22.20 -26.70 -31.45
C THR A 479 -23.42 -25.82 -31.69
N MET A 480 -24.37 -26.27 -32.52
CA MET A 480 -25.61 -25.54 -32.76
C MET A 480 -26.54 -25.65 -31.55
N GLN A 481 -26.83 -24.51 -30.90
CA GLN A 481 -28.05 -24.37 -30.09
C GLN A 481 -28.85 -23.15 -30.56
N ARG A 482 -30.17 -23.33 -30.58
CA ARG A 482 -31.12 -22.49 -31.30
C ARG A 482 -31.67 -21.41 -30.36
N HIS A 483 -31.00 -20.26 -30.28
CA HIS A 483 -31.46 -19.14 -29.45
C HIS A 483 -32.52 -18.28 -30.14
N VAL A 484 -33.55 -17.95 -29.37
CA VAL A 484 -34.55 -16.91 -29.63
C VAL A 484 -33.85 -15.54 -29.64
N PRO A 485 -34.21 -14.58 -30.51
CA PRO A 485 -33.54 -13.29 -30.60
C PRO A 485 -33.80 -12.44 -29.35
N VAL A 486 -32.82 -12.41 -28.44
CA VAL A 486 -32.67 -11.35 -27.43
C VAL A 486 -31.74 -10.29 -28.01
N SER A 487 -32.05 -9.02 -27.78
CA SER A 487 -31.33 -7.86 -28.33
C SER A 487 -29.83 -7.91 -28.03
N ARG A 488 -29.04 -7.42 -29.00
CA ARG A 488 -27.56 -7.45 -28.98
C ARG A 488 -26.99 -6.81 -27.72
N SER A 489 -26.06 -7.50 -27.07
CA SER A 489 -25.24 -6.98 -25.97
C SER A 489 -24.31 -5.86 -26.46
N PRO A 490 -24.14 -4.76 -25.69
CA PRO A 490 -23.10 -3.76 -25.94
C PRO A 490 -21.77 -4.25 -25.34
N SER A 491 -21.08 -5.15 -26.02
CA SER A 491 -19.67 -5.47 -25.75
C SER A 491 -18.77 -4.60 -26.64
N ASP A 492 -17.69 -4.07 -26.08
CA ASP A 492 -16.65 -3.24 -26.71
C ASP A 492 -16.93 -1.74 -26.91
N SER A 493 -17.85 -1.14 -26.13
CA SER A 493 -17.74 0.30 -25.84
C SER A 493 -16.57 0.51 -24.88
N THR A 494 -15.43 0.97 -25.39
CA THR A 494 -14.24 1.27 -24.58
C THR A 494 -14.57 2.35 -23.54
N HIS A 495 -14.76 1.94 -22.28
CA HIS A 495 -14.85 2.85 -21.15
C HIS A 495 -13.50 3.56 -21.00
N ASN A 496 -13.46 4.79 -21.48
CA ASN A 496 -12.28 5.64 -21.47
C ASN A 496 -12.59 6.85 -20.60
N TRP A 497 -12.48 6.72 -19.28
CA TRP A 497 -12.35 7.88 -18.40
C TRP A 497 -10.89 8.37 -18.40
N PRO A 498 -10.63 9.67 -18.62
CA PRO A 498 -11.58 10.77 -18.73
C PRO A 498 -12.17 10.90 -20.14
N VAL A 499 -13.38 11.49 -20.21
CA VAL A 499 -14.04 11.82 -21.48
C VAL A 499 -13.07 12.65 -22.35
N PRO A 500 -12.97 12.38 -23.66
CA PRO A 500 -12.14 13.19 -24.56
C PRO A 500 -12.49 14.68 -24.50
N ILE A 501 -11.45 15.51 -24.43
CA ILE A 501 -11.55 16.98 -24.43
C ILE A 501 -10.78 17.56 -25.62
N ASP A 502 -11.09 18.79 -26.00
CA ASP A 502 -10.29 19.57 -26.94
C ASP A 502 -8.92 19.88 -26.29
N GLU A 503 -7.92 19.02 -26.53
CA GLU A 503 -6.59 19.16 -25.93
C GLU A 503 -5.92 20.52 -26.24
N PRO A 504 -5.94 21.07 -27.48
CA PRO A 504 -5.47 22.42 -27.75
C PRO A 504 -6.13 23.52 -26.90
N TYR A 505 -7.46 23.49 -26.77
CA TYR A 505 -8.19 24.45 -25.94
C TYR A 505 -7.86 24.28 -24.45
N ALA A 506 -7.91 23.04 -23.95
CA ALA A 506 -7.66 22.76 -22.54
C ALA A 506 -6.20 23.10 -22.14
N LYS A 507 -5.23 22.81 -23.01
CA LYS A 507 -3.81 23.14 -22.79
C LYS A 507 -3.54 24.65 -22.80
N SER A 508 -4.10 25.38 -23.78
CA SER A 508 -3.95 26.85 -23.81
C SER A 508 -4.62 27.51 -22.61
N THR A 509 -5.74 26.98 -22.16
CA THR A 509 -6.43 27.41 -20.93
C THR A 509 -5.61 27.09 -19.68
N ALA A 510 -5.03 25.88 -19.57
CA ALA A 510 -4.17 25.50 -18.45
C ALA A 510 -2.96 26.43 -18.32
N GLU A 511 -2.31 26.76 -19.43
CA GLU A 511 -1.19 27.70 -19.48
C GLU A 511 -1.62 29.13 -19.09
N ALA A 512 -2.79 29.60 -19.54
CA ALA A 512 -3.33 30.89 -19.14
C ALA A 512 -3.64 30.96 -17.63
N LEU A 513 -4.24 29.91 -17.06
CA LEU A 513 -4.45 29.79 -15.61
C LEU A 513 -3.11 29.80 -14.87
N ALA A 514 -2.14 28.98 -15.29
CA ALA A 514 -0.81 28.90 -14.68
C ALA A 514 -0.11 30.26 -14.65
N ASN A 515 -0.17 31.01 -15.74
CA ASN A 515 0.43 32.35 -15.83
C ASN A 515 -0.29 33.37 -14.92
N SER A 516 -1.62 33.30 -14.77
CA SER A 516 -2.34 34.17 -13.83
C SER A 516 -2.01 33.86 -12.36
N ILE A 517 -1.83 32.58 -12.02
CA ILE A 517 -1.42 32.14 -10.67
C ILE A 517 0.04 32.52 -10.38
N GLU A 518 0.93 32.40 -11.37
CA GLU A 518 2.33 32.85 -11.29
C GLU A 518 2.44 34.36 -11.06
N GLN A 519 1.68 35.16 -11.82
CA GLN A 519 1.60 36.62 -11.63
C GLN A 519 1.11 36.99 -10.23
N LEU A 520 0.14 36.24 -9.69
CA LEU A 520 -0.33 36.44 -8.33
C LEU A 520 0.75 36.09 -7.28
N ALA A 521 1.53 35.03 -7.51
CA ALA A 521 2.65 34.67 -6.64
C ALA A 521 3.75 35.75 -6.62
N VAL A 522 4.09 36.30 -7.78
CA VAL A 522 5.06 37.41 -7.90
C VAL A 522 4.55 38.66 -7.17
N ALA A 523 3.32 39.10 -7.42
CA ALA A 523 2.75 40.29 -6.80
C ALA A 523 2.60 40.19 -5.25
N LEU A 524 2.54 38.97 -4.71
CA LEU A 524 2.57 38.71 -3.26
C LEU A 524 3.96 38.84 -2.63
N GLU A 525 5.02 38.53 -3.38
CA GLU A 525 6.41 38.61 -2.90
C GLU A 525 7.00 40.01 -3.07
N GLU A 526 6.62 40.73 -4.12
CA GLU A 526 7.02 42.10 -4.37
C GLU A 526 6.24 43.13 -3.52
N GLU A 527 5.32 42.65 -2.66
CA GLU A 527 4.41 43.45 -1.82
C GLU A 527 3.52 44.45 -2.60
N GLU A 528 3.44 44.33 -3.93
CA GLU A 528 2.57 45.16 -4.79
C GLU A 528 1.08 44.90 -4.55
N LEU A 529 0.75 43.71 -4.06
CA LEU A 529 -0.61 43.26 -3.80
C LEU A 529 -1.07 43.59 -2.38
N VAL A 530 -2.28 44.16 -2.24
CA VAL A 530 -2.92 44.29 -0.92
C VAL A 530 -3.23 42.90 -0.37
N VAL A 531 -2.37 42.43 0.55
CA VAL A 531 -2.50 41.13 1.19
C VAL A 531 -3.90 40.96 1.79
N PRO A 532 -4.67 39.94 1.39
CA PRO A 532 -6.01 39.73 1.95
C PRO A 532 -5.94 39.47 3.46
N ARG A 533 -6.80 40.15 4.23
CA ARG A 533 -6.87 40.05 5.72
C ARG A 533 -7.04 38.64 6.30
N VAL A 534 -7.34 37.66 5.46
CA VAL A 534 -7.36 36.23 5.83
C VAL A 534 -5.93 35.69 5.92
N LEU A 535 -5.08 35.99 4.94
CA LEU A 535 -3.68 35.58 4.88
C LEU A 535 -2.86 36.27 5.98
N GLU A 536 -3.14 37.55 6.28
CA GLU A 536 -2.55 38.28 7.43
C GLU A 536 -2.74 37.59 8.78
N ARG A 537 -3.76 36.71 8.91
CA ARG A 537 -4.13 36.01 10.15
C ARG A 537 -3.61 34.58 10.22
N GLU A 538 -2.95 34.09 9.17
CA GLU A 538 -2.39 32.74 9.08
C GLU A 538 -0.86 32.82 9.25
N PRO A 539 -0.32 32.85 10.49
CA PRO A 539 1.12 33.06 10.73
C PRO A 539 2.00 31.95 10.13
N PHE A 540 1.43 30.79 9.85
CA PHE A 540 2.11 29.71 9.13
C PHE A 540 2.07 29.87 7.61
N TRP A 541 0.93 30.26 7.03
CA TRP A 541 0.87 30.51 5.59
C TRP A 541 1.17 31.99 5.31
N ASN A 542 2.39 32.42 5.66
CA ASN A 542 2.86 33.77 5.38
C ASN A 542 2.97 34.02 3.84
N PRO A 543 3.06 35.29 3.38
CA PRO A 543 3.05 35.61 1.95
C PRO A 543 4.07 34.83 1.11
N SER A 544 5.31 34.66 1.60
CA SER A 544 6.37 33.88 0.92
C SER A 544 6.02 32.39 0.75
N ARG A 545 5.60 31.71 1.82
CA ARG A 545 5.20 30.28 1.74
C ARG A 545 3.94 30.09 0.91
N PHE A 546 3.03 31.05 0.96
CA PHE A 546 1.81 31.03 0.15
C PHE A 546 2.11 31.28 -1.34
N ALA A 547 2.97 32.24 -1.68
CA ALA A 547 3.45 32.45 -3.05
C ALA A 547 4.18 31.22 -3.60
N SER A 548 5.04 30.59 -2.80
CA SER A 548 5.68 29.31 -3.14
C SER A 548 4.66 28.19 -3.43
N ALA A 549 3.58 28.10 -2.63
CA ALA A 549 2.50 27.14 -2.89
C ALA A 549 1.70 27.48 -4.17
N LEU A 550 1.49 28.77 -4.49
CA LEU A 550 0.90 29.20 -5.75
C LEU A 550 1.78 28.82 -6.95
N ARG A 551 3.12 28.99 -6.87
CA ARG A 551 4.04 28.54 -7.94
C ARG A 551 3.99 27.04 -8.15
N LEU A 552 3.91 26.25 -7.08
CA LEU A 552 3.70 24.81 -7.20
C LEU A 552 2.37 24.47 -7.89
N PHE A 553 1.30 25.22 -7.60
CA PHE A 553 0.02 25.07 -8.31
C PHE A 553 0.14 25.45 -9.80
N ALA A 554 0.84 26.53 -10.14
CA ALA A 554 1.13 26.90 -11.53
C ALA A 554 2.00 25.85 -12.25
N LEU A 555 2.97 25.23 -11.57
CA LEU A 555 3.78 24.13 -12.10
C LEU A 555 2.94 22.87 -12.38
N ILE A 556 1.97 22.57 -11.52
CA ILE A 556 0.99 21.47 -11.73
C ILE A 556 0.11 21.77 -12.94
N LEU A 557 -0.41 22.99 -13.07
CA LEU A 557 -1.24 23.40 -14.22
C LEU A 557 -0.51 23.25 -15.57
N ARG A 558 0.81 23.44 -15.61
CA ARG A 558 1.63 23.26 -16.82
C ARG A 558 1.94 21.79 -17.17
N GLN A 559 1.58 20.82 -16.32
CA GLN A 559 1.78 19.40 -16.64
C GLN A 559 0.75 18.94 -17.71
N PRO A 560 1.15 18.11 -18.69
CA PRO A 560 0.23 17.66 -19.73
C PRO A 560 -0.92 16.81 -19.18
N GLU A 561 -0.75 16.15 -18.04
CA GLU A 561 -1.81 15.41 -17.36
C GLU A 561 -2.87 16.30 -16.70
N ALA A 562 -2.58 17.60 -16.50
CA ALA A 562 -3.45 18.52 -15.75
C ALA A 562 -4.67 19.03 -16.54
N ILE A 563 -4.66 18.88 -17.87
CA ILE A 563 -5.69 19.42 -18.78
C ILE A 563 -7.11 18.94 -18.45
N HIS A 564 -7.26 17.74 -17.89
CA HIS A 564 -8.55 17.15 -17.51
C HIS A 564 -9.17 17.76 -16.24
N PHE A 565 -8.47 18.67 -15.56
CA PHE A 565 -8.89 19.28 -14.29
C PHE A 565 -9.06 20.81 -14.40
N VAL A 566 -8.82 21.37 -15.58
CA VAL A 566 -8.89 22.81 -15.86
C VAL A 566 -10.32 23.33 -15.66
N ASP A 567 -11.28 22.65 -16.26
CA ASP A 567 -12.70 22.97 -16.29
C ASP A 567 -13.53 21.93 -15.54
N ASN A 568 -14.79 22.28 -15.25
CA ASN A 568 -15.74 21.36 -14.64
C ASN A 568 -16.04 20.18 -15.58
N VAL A 569 -16.22 18.99 -14.99
CA VAL A 569 -16.52 17.75 -15.73
C VAL A 569 -17.83 17.92 -16.49
N ASN A 570 -17.79 17.73 -17.81
CA ASN A 570 -18.97 17.80 -18.66
C ASN A 570 -19.87 16.57 -18.44
N GLU A 571 -20.92 16.75 -17.64
CA GLU A 571 -21.86 15.67 -17.31
C GLU A 571 -22.71 15.21 -18.51
N ASP A 572 -23.04 16.11 -19.44
CA ASP A 572 -23.78 15.74 -20.66
C ASP A 572 -22.95 14.78 -21.52
N ALA A 573 -21.66 15.09 -21.70
CA ALA A 573 -20.74 14.22 -22.42
C ALA A 573 -20.47 12.87 -21.71
N LEU A 574 -20.61 12.81 -20.38
CA LEU A 574 -20.61 11.53 -19.64
C LEU A 574 -21.87 10.72 -19.93
N VAL A 575 -23.05 11.34 -19.94
CA VAL A 575 -24.33 10.68 -20.26
C VAL A 575 -24.33 10.17 -21.70
N ASP A 576 -23.88 10.98 -22.65
CA ASP A 576 -23.74 10.59 -24.07
C ASP A 576 -22.78 9.41 -24.25
N SER A 577 -21.76 9.31 -23.40
CA SER A 577 -20.81 8.18 -23.35
C SER A 577 -21.33 6.96 -22.57
N GLY A 578 -22.57 7.00 -22.07
CA GLY A 578 -23.17 5.91 -21.27
C GLY A 578 -22.65 5.78 -19.84
N HIS A 579 -21.93 6.78 -19.34
CA HIS A 579 -21.43 6.83 -17.97
C HIS A 579 -22.46 7.43 -17.00
N ARG A 580 -22.23 7.27 -15.69
CA ARG A 580 -23.07 7.86 -14.63
C ARG A 580 -22.77 9.36 -14.49
N LEU A 581 -23.72 10.17 -14.03
CA LEU A 581 -23.46 11.58 -13.71
C LEU A 581 -22.32 11.71 -12.67
N PHE A 582 -21.43 12.66 -12.84
CA PHE A 582 -20.28 12.87 -11.96
C PHE A 582 -20.73 13.21 -10.54
N SER A 583 -21.73 14.09 -10.42
CA SER A 583 -22.43 14.53 -9.21
C SER A 583 -23.19 13.43 -8.46
N HIS A 584 -23.43 12.26 -9.08
CA HIS A 584 -23.97 11.09 -8.38
C HIS A 584 -22.90 10.35 -7.56
N VAL A 585 -21.61 10.48 -7.93
CA VAL A 585 -20.47 9.84 -7.25
C VAL A 585 -19.68 10.85 -6.42
N VAL A 586 -19.54 12.07 -6.93
CA VAL A 586 -18.72 13.14 -6.37
C VAL A 586 -19.61 14.20 -5.72
N LYS A 587 -19.49 14.30 -4.39
CA LYS A 587 -20.32 15.21 -3.57
C LYS A 587 -19.94 16.69 -3.72
N HIS A 588 -18.65 16.97 -3.92
CA HIS A 588 -18.09 18.31 -4.02
C HIS A 588 -17.25 18.42 -5.30
N PRO A 589 -17.89 18.49 -6.49
CA PRO A 589 -17.19 18.72 -7.74
C PRO A 589 -16.46 20.07 -7.68
N LEU A 590 -15.26 20.09 -8.25
CA LEU A 590 -14.34 21.23 -8.22
C LEU A 590 -13.36 21.08 -9.39
N CYS A 591 -12.95 22.20 -9.99
CA CYS A 591 -11.89 22.27 -11.00
C CYS A 591 -10.87 23.37 -10.67
N PHE A 592 -9.75 23.41 -11.40
CA PHE A 592 -8.71 24.43 -11.18
C PHE A 592 -9.18 25.85 -11.50
N ARG A 593 -10.10 26.03 -12.46
CA ARG A 593 -10.72 27.34 -12.71
C ARG A 593 -11.50 27.87 -11.51
N ASP A 594 -12.17 27.01 -10.73
CA ASP A 594 -12.89 27.44 -9.53
C ASP A 594 -11.93 28.00 -8.46
N ILE A 595 -10.77 27.36 -8.28
CA ILE A 595 -9.70 27.83 -7.40
C ILE A 595 -9.13 29.17 -7.90
N GLN A 596 -8.84 29.29 -9.20
CA GLN A 596 -8.35 30.53 -9.80
C GLN A 596 -9.35 31.67 -9.64
N ALA A 597 -10.64 31.44 -9.94
CA ALA A 597 -11.68 32.46 -9.84
C ALA A 597 -11.97 32.90 -8.40
N ALA A 598 -11.71 32.04 -7.41
CA ALA A 598 -11.78 32.41 -6.00
C ALA A 598 -10.62 33.30 -5.55
N LEU A 599 -9.43 33.16 -6.16
CA LEU A 599 -8.24 33.96 -5.88
C LEU A 599 -8.18 35.27 -6.69
N ILE A 600 -8.51 35.22 -7.98
CA ILE A 600 -8.31 36.30 -8.96
C ILE A 600 -9.66 36.75 -9.54
N GLN A 601 -9.89 38.06 -9.55
CA GLN A 601 -11.04 38.67 -10.21
C GLN A 601 -10.72 38.90 -11.69
N ASN A 602 -11.36 38.11 -12.56
CA ASN A 602 -11.19 38.19 -14.02
C ASN A 602 -11.95 39.41 -14.62
N ASP A 603 -11.50 40.62 -14.30
CA ASP A 603 -11.99 41.86 -14.91
C ASP A 603 -11.38 42.04 -16.31
N SER A 604 -12.10 41.64 -17.36
CA SER A 604 -11.68 41.69 -18.77
C SER A 604 -11.47 43.11 -19.36
N GLN A 605 -11.46 44.15 -18.51
CA GLN A 605 -11.31 45.56 -18.86
C GLN A 605 -10.23 46.28 -18.04
N SER A 606 -9.45 45.58 -17.20
CA SER A 606 -8.37 46.18 -16.42
C SER A 606 -7.05 46.14 -17.20
N GLU A 607 -6.55 47.30 -17.64
CA GLU A 607 -5.20 47.45 -18.25
C GLU A 607 -4.04 47.32 -17.24
N SER A 608 -4.34 47.05 -15.96
CA SER A 608 -3.31 46.89 -14.92
C SER A 608 -2.62 45.53 -15.04
N SER A 609 -1.28 45.53 -14.94
CA SER A 609 -0.44 44.35 -14.89
C SER A 609 -0.59 43.52 -13.60
N VAL A 610 -1.10 44.13 -12.52
CA VAL A 610 -1.26 43.48 -11.22
C VAL A 610 -2.62 42.78 -11.17
N PRO A 611 -2.69 41.46 -10.89
CA PRO A 611 -3.95 40.73 -10.82
C PRO A 611 -4.80 41.23 -9.63
N ARG A 612 -6.07 41.59 -9.91
CA ARG A 612 -7.02 41.96 -8.85
C ARG A 612 -7.40 40.72 -8.05
N THR A 613 -7.30 40.77 -6.72
CA THR A 613 -7.72 39.68 -5.84
C THR A 613 -9.23 39.60 -5.69
N ASN A 614 -9.76 38.38 -5.62
CA ASN A 614 -11.10 38.09 -5.14
C ASN A 614 -11.07 37.66 -3.65
N ASN A 615 -12.23 37.47 -3.02
CA ASN A 615 -12.38 37.24 -1.57
C ASN A 615 -11.91 35.85 -1.07
N GLY A 616 -11.40 34.99 -1.96
CA GLY A 616 -10.89 33.65 -1.68
C GLY A 616 -11.96 32.56 -1.59
N LYS A 617 -13.26 32.88 -1.52
CA LYS A 617 -14.28 31.87 -1.28
C LYS A 617 -14.60 31.05 -2.53
N LEU A 618 -14.56 29.73 -2.38
CA LEU A 618 -15.13 28.82 -3.39
C LEU A 618 -16.67 28.95 -3.39
N LEU A 619 -17.29 28.62 -4.52
CA LEU A 619 -18.75 28.50 -4.61
C LEU A 619 -19.25 27.22 -3.92
N SER A 620 -18.50 26.12 -4.09
CA SER A 620 -18.72 24.84 -3.42
C SER A 620 -17.36 24.17 -3.18
N PRO A 621 -17.03 23.73 -1.94
CA PRO A 621 -17.75 23.99 -0.70
C PRO A 621 -17.59 25.46 -0.24
N SER A 622 -18.71 26.17 -0.03
CA SER A 622 -18.75 27.62 0.23
C SER A 622 -18.10 28.10 1.54
N GLN A 623 -17.71 27.16 2.40
CA GLN A 623 -16.99 27.41 3.65
C GLN A 623 -15.47 27.55 3.46
N TRP A 624 -14.92 27.12 2.31
CA TRP A 624 -13.48 27.16 2.05
C TRP A 624 -13.04 28.50 1.46
N ASN A 625 -11.87 28.97 1.91
CA ASN A 625 -11.21 30.18 1.48
C ASN A 625 -9.78 29.88 1.01
N MET A 626 -9.53 30.09 -0.28
CA MET A 626 -8.25 29.81 -0.93
C MET A 626 -7.09 30.69 -0.44
N TRP A 627 -7.36 31.80 0.28
CA TRP A 627 -6.32 32.57 0.98
C TRP A 627 -5.82 31.92 2.28
N LYS A 628 -6.34 30.75 2.65
CA LYS A 628 -5.70 29.90 3.67
C LYS A 628 -4.98 28.77 2.96
N GLY A 629 -3.65 28.69 3.11
CA GLY A 629 -2.87 27.65 2.43
C GLY A 629 -3.35 26.23 2.74
N SER A 630 -3.76 25.94 3.97
CA SER A 630 -4.29 24.62 4.36
C SER A 630 -5.61 24.24 3.65
N GLU A 631 -6.45 25.21 3.28
CA GLU A 631 -7.69 24.99 2.52
C GLU A 631 -7.43 24.98 1.00
N LEU A 632 -6.49 25.80 0.51
CA LEU A 632 -6.00 25.76 -0.88
C LEU A 632 -5.43 24.39 -1.26
N LEU A 633 -4.55 23.83 -0.43
CA LEU A 633 -3.96 22.51 -0.70
C LEU A 633 -5.00 21.38 -0.65
N GLN A 634 -5.97 21.47 0.26
CA GLN A 634 -7.10 20.53 0.30
C GLN A 634 -7.99 20.67 -0.94
N ALA A 635 -8.15 21.86 -1.50
CA ALA A 635 -8.89 22.08 -2.74
C ALA A 635 -8.20 21.45 -3.95
N ILE A 636 -6.88 21.64 -4.11
CA ILE A 636 -6.12 21.00 -5.19
C ILE A 636 -6.14 19.47 -5.05
N ASP A 637 -5.94 18.94 -3.83
CA ASP A 637 -5.97 17.49 -3.58
C ASP A 637 -7.37 16.87 -3.78
N LEU A 638 -8.45 17.62 -3.46
CA LEU A 638 -9.83 17.19 -3.67
C LEU A 638 -10.15 16.98 -5.15
N ILE A 639 -9.61 17.80 -6.05
CA ILE A 639 -9.81 17.64 -7.51
C ILE A 639 -9.25 16.29 -7.98
N PHE A 640 -8.06 15.92 -7.49
CA PHE A 640 -7.47 14.60 -7.77
C PHE A 640 -8.29 13.46 -7.16
N LEU A 641 -8.71 13.59 -5.90
CA LEU A 641 -9.53 12.58 -5.20
C LEU A 641 -10.87 12.35 -5.90
N ASN A 642 -11.54 13.42 -6.35
CA ASN A 642 -12.79 13.34 -7.12
C ASN A 642 -12.60 12.52 -8.41
N SER A 643 -11.50 12.73 -9.14
CA SER A 643 -11.20 11.98 -10.37
C SER A 643 -10.82 10.51 -10.11
N LEU A 644 -10.13 10.22 -9.01
CA LEU A 644 -9.76 8.86 -8.60
C LEU A 644 -11.00 8.06 -8.19
N ALA A 645 -11.86 8.66 -7.38
CA ALA A 645 -13.14 8.11 -6.94
C ALA A 645 -14.07 7.81 -8.11
N TYR A 646 -14.22 8.76 -9.04
CA TYR A 646 -15.09 8.57 -10.20
C TYR A 646 -14.58 7.44 -11.11
N GLY A 647 -13.27 7.37 -11.37
CA GLY A 647 -12.67 6.24 -12.08
C GLY A 647 -12.87 4.89 -11.38
N GLN A 648 -12.75 4.85 -10.05
CA GLN A 648 -13.05 3.65 -9.26
C GLN A 648 -14.53 3.22 -9.38
N ALA A 649 -15.46 4.18 -9.37
CA ALA A 649 -16.89 3.93 -9.55
C ALA A 649 -17.27 3.38 -10.94
N LEU A 650 -16.44 3.64 -11.96
CA LEU A 650 -16.54 3.05 -13.30
C LEU A 650 -15.84 1.68 -13.43
N GLY A 651 -15.21 1.18 -12.37
CA GLY A 651 -14.40 -0.05 -12.40
C GLY A 651 -12.98 0.14 -12.93
N GLU A 652 -12.58 1.37 -13.27
CA GLU A 652 -11.27 1.72 -13.83
C GLU A 652 -10.17 1.87 -12.76
N GLY A 653 -10.20 1.05 -11.70
CA GLY A 653 -9.26 1.09 -10.57
C GLY A 653 -7.78 0.83 -10.94
N LYS A 654 -7.44 0.62 -12.21
CA LYS A 654 -6.08 0.41 -12.75
C LYS A 654 -5.84 1.15 -14.08
N SER A 655 -6.64 2.15 -14.45
CA SER A 655 -6.47 2.85 -15.74
C SER A 655 -5.20 3.70 -15.79
N GLN A 656 -4.72 4.00 -17.00
CA GLN A 656 -3.58 4.92 -17.19
C GLN A 656 -3.86 6.30 -16.61
N HIS A 657 -5.11 6.77 -16.66
CA HIS A 657 -5.52 8.03 -16.05
C HIS A 657 -5.29 8.02 -14.54
N ARG A 658 -5.66 6.95 -13.83
CA ARG A 658 -5.40 6.80 -12.39
C ARG A 658 -3.91 6.95 -12.05
N SER A 659 -3.01 6.43 -12.88
CA SER A 659 -1.56 6.61 -12.72
C SER A 659 -1.12 8.06 -12.96
N LYS A 660 -1.67 8.72 -14.00
CA LYS A 660 -1.44 10.16 -14.28
C LYS A 660 -1.90 11.05 -13.12
N VAL A 661 -3.10 10.82 -12.57
CA VAL A 661 -3.62 11.57 -11.42
C VAL A 661 -2.73 11.37 -10.19
N ASN A 662 -2.31 10.14 -9.90
CA ASN A 662 -1.42 9.86 -8.78
C ASN A 662 -0.02 10.47 -8.94
N LYS A 663 0.50 10.61 -10.18
CA LYS A 663 1.73 11.35 -10.48
C LYS A 663 1.59 12.83 -10.09
N LEU A 664 0.57 13.53 -10.59
CA LEU A 664 0.29 14.93 -10.22
C LEU A 664 0.13 15.11 -8.71
N ARG A 665 -0.58 14.17 -8.08
CA ARG A 665 -0.79 14.15 -6.63
C ARG A 665 0.52 13.97 -5.85
N LYS A 666 1.45 13.12 -6.33
CA LYS A 666 2.81 13.01 -5.75
C LYS A 666 3.58 14.33 -5.94
N THR A 667 3.51 14.97 -7.09
CA THR A 667 4.13 16.28 -7.34
C THR A 667 3.64 17.35 -6.37
N LEU A 668 2.33 17.44 -6.11
CA LEU A 668 1.76 18.36 -5.12
C LEU A 668 2.36 18.14 -3.73
N TRP A 669 2.24 16.92 -3.19
CA TRP A 669 2.63 16.67 -1.80
C TRP A 669 4.16 16.78 -1.62
N ASN A 670 4.96 16.22 -2.53
CA ASN A 670 6.42 16.37 -2.48
C ASN A 670 6.86 17.84 -2.57
N GLY A 671 6.23 18.64 -3.44
CA GLY A 671 6.54 20.07 -3.55
C GLY A 671 6.21 20.86 -2.28
N ILE A 672 5.08 20.56 -1.62
CA ILE A 672 4.74 21.18 -0.33
C ILE A 672 5.69 20.75 0.78
N HIS A 673 6.08 19.48 0.84
CA HIS A 673 7.08 19.03 1.81
C HIS A 673 8.42 19.76 1.61
N ALA A 674 8.88 19.96 0.37
CA ALA A 674 10.10 20.70 0.06
C ALA A 674 10.01 22.19 0.47
N ILE A 675 8.94 22.90 0.10
CA ILE A 675 8.69 24.30 0.49
C ILE A 675 8.76 24.45 2.01
N LEU A 676 8.07 23.55 2.73
CA LEU A 676 7.99 23.64 4.18
C LEU A 676 9.26 23.18 4.89
N GLN A 677 10.01 22.22 4.34
CA GLN A 677 11.28 21.76 4.90
C GLN A 677 12.39 22.83 4.82
N ALA A 678 12.34 23.71 3.83
CA ALA A 678 13.29 24.82 3.70
C ALA A 678 13.13 25.91 4.78
N GLU A 679 11.90 26.10 5.31
CA GLU A 679 11.56 27.26 6.15
C GLU A 679 10.99 26.93 7.55
N CYS A 680 10.53 25.70 7.78
CA CYS A 680 9.74 25.35 8.98
C CYS A 680 10.32 24.14 9.74
N ASP A 681 10.32 24.22 11.07
CA ASP A 681 10.62 23.06 11.92
C ASP A 681 9.56 21.94 11.78
N ALA A 682 9.93 20.73 12.21
CA ALA A 682 9.06 19.56 12.10
C ALA A 682 7.77 19.61 12.95
N ALA A 683 7.67 20.49 13.96
CA ALA A 683 6.47 20.63 14.79
C ALA A 683 5.47 21.57 14.12
N ALA A 684 5.91 22.74 13.65
CA ALA A 684 5.11 23.68 12.88
C ALA A 684 4.56 23.04 11.61
N ARG A 685 5.39 22.25 10.90
CA ARG A 685 4.94 21.47 9.73
C ARG A 685 3.78 20.53 10.06
N ARG A 686 3.90 19.74 11.15
CA ARG A 686 2.85 18.79 11.59
C ARG A 686 1.54 19.47 11.98
N LEU A 687 1.59 20.69 12.53
CA LEU A 687 0.40 21.41 13.00
C LEU A 687 -0.41 22.08 11.87
N HIS A 688 0.27 22.61 10.84
CA HIS A 688 -0.37 23.49 9.84
C HIS A 688 -0.41 22.93 8.41
N THR A 689 0.29 21.82 8.13
CA THR A 689 0.18 21.11 6.84
C THR A 689 -1.04 20.20 6.88
N PRO A 690 -2.00 20.30 5.94
CA PRO A 690 -3.12 19.38 5.89
C PRO A 690 -2.63 17.96 5.57
N THR A 691 -3.15 16.95 6.27
CA THR A 691 -2.81 15.55 6.03
C THR A 691 -3.29 15.10 4.63
N ARG A 692 -2.38 14.51 3.83
CA ARG A 692 -2.72 13.84 2.58
C ARG A 692 -3.77 12.76 2.83
N ARG A 693 -4.90 12.81 2.12
CA ARG A 693 -6.05 11.92 2.38
C ARG A 693 -5.98 10.61 1.59
N SER A 694 -6.61 9.56 2.08
CA SER A 694 -6.89 8.36 1.28
C SER A 694 -7.98 8.64 0.23
N GLU A 695 -8.03 7.82 -0.81
CA GLU A 695 -9.14 7.81 -1.77
C GLU A 695 -10.46 7.45 -1.08
N ASP A 696 -10.41 6.57 -0.09
CA ASP A 696 -11.54 6.15 0.75
C ASP A 696 -11.94 7.19 1.82
N SER A 697 -11.35 8.40 1.81
CA SER A 697 -11.72 9.44 2.76
C SER A 697 -13.14 9.94 2.48
N GLY A 698 -13.96 10.07 3.53
CA GLY A 698 -15.40 10.38 3.44
C GLY A 698 -15.80 11.75 2.85
N PHE A 699 -14.86 12.46 2.21
CA PHE A 699 -15.13 13.54 1.28
C PHE A 699 -15.67 13.01 -0.07
N VAL A 700 -15.24 11.79 -0.45
CA VAL A 700 -15.83 10.99 -1.51
C VAL A 700 -16.99 10.19 -0.91
N VAL A 701 -18.23 10.54 -1.24
CA VAL A 701 -19.41 9.81 -0.77
C VAL A 701 -20.09 9.13 -1.95
N TYR A 702 -19.88 7.83 -2.06
CA TYR A 702 -20.68 6.95 -2.91
C TYR A 702 -22.17 7.03 -2.51
N LYS A 703 -22.95 7.86 -3.20
CA LYS A 703 -24.42 7.75 -3.16
C LYS A 703 -24.86 6.54 -4.01
N ILE A 704 -24.56 5.34 -3.54
CA ILE A 704 -25.24 4.14 -4.01
C ILE A 704 -26.65 4.17 -3.40
N GLN A 705 -27.54 4.96 -4.00
CA GLN A 705 -28.97 4.70 -3.93
C GLN A 705 -29.27 3.66 -5.00
N GLU A 706 -29.19 2.38 -4.63
CA GLU A 706 -29.87 1.33 -5.37
C GLU A 706 -31.37 1.64 -5.42
N ARG A 707 -31.92 1.57 -6.63
CA ARG A 707 -33.35 1.67 -6.95
C ARG A 707 -33.68 0.68 -8.06
#